data_AF-A0A3D6A3L0-F1
#
_entry.id   AF-A0A3D6A3L0-F1
#
_cell.length_a   1.000
_cell.length_b   1.000
_cell.length_c   1.000
_cell.angle_alpha   90.00
_cell.angle_beta   90.00
_cell.angle_gamma   90.00
#
_symmetry.space_group_name_H-M   'P 1'
#
loop_
_entity.id
_entity.type
_entity.pdbx_description
1 polymer ?
#
loop_
_entity_poly.entity_id
_entity_poly.type
_entity_poly.pdbx_seq_one_letter_code
_entity_poly.pdbx_strand_id
1 'polypeptide(L)'
;YEGSIFVTNVVGLDVGAAENSLPWDPVASFNLNGLTGIETSVDAFLPRRMLMDQFQIFDPNEVKAAVVDNNGTLAYIAGSIDPGEEDGSEVGYNFSRTPYKGHEPRTEDPAMYFDPTTVEGAEYLLDDSEFGITDLSADGSYTAEQTDGTESEKVLYNTTTHESISTATITGSFADPSGWMLLDDQDSQYSSYTHPAYYNTSTHFVVDSNGSVERGWMLTDASSGGSHTGGNDSEGGIAASKFDFDGDQFANSLLNVSFTASNFPGDVQIGDPFVDPYAALNESDFGTVQGTVLTDAGGTISEYDVWFVKVPEAGQDRYSGEPVFFNFERGENGAYTAKLPAGSYYAEAFGFDPETGTPYKPEFALENGVDKVFQITDSDSNLTHNFLLEAEYRMSFEFIPLTGSVSKDATGPIQDVFFDLFPVENGARVTDYPVASFGVDREGNVRGEAPAGTFEVEVFSPDNSLRLASDLTITIPDDVTSHDVGAIALSEQSMFSVRGSFADTSGNPIWADVIFVNPDDLEEQFWPMWDDSVGDLQDGEFAVNIPEGEYLVLAERFDGMFVSKFFDGDSNGSADTLTIDADFNQSIDFVLESRPSATINIKLIDANTSDPVKYAWFDFFDAEDEFGPIIFPEVNVDFEDPSFDGNYTLKVPGGTYKFSIGADRYENMFRILDESGSETWSKDTIWDDGSKIILVDGNVTELGSVSMSAFEKSDADLYGFNWMDEGTQISGSSIKGSVKTASGTKGSVVPKARIIAHTDDYLFWFDHTISRSNGSFEISNLPEGNWMVFAEPPYDSESFRGFRESTPIQISLPEDNGSSYDLILQGSNVSGRILFPKREVKTGENQNNALANAFVWAFRDEDKDGEPDYDAAILSGEDQLSEAFGETDDDGFFSFYLEDAGSYSLRIEMPGELSALAPAPIQFSLKNPADNLKLGNAIKIDWESKVNATSFDIERKSSTESSYQSLFSSDANSTGPDKPTAGSKTFIDATVLTGETYSYRVVAETSSGKVTLDSTNVRVSKPMIFLAPPSKTISGRVVDSNNTLISGAEVVAWREEGEGWSSAFTGDDGTYELTGGPGKWEITVYRPYDTKVDWVYDNAPERFSFKQDESKESKTINFTVSTLGL
;
A
#
# COMPACT_ATOMS: atom_id res chain seq x y z
N TYR A 1 10.32 -22.90 -14.29
CA TYR A 1 10.99 -21.93 -13.41
C TYR A 1 9.91 -21.39 -12.49
N GLU A 2 9.97 -21.63 -11.17
CA GLU A 2 8.90 -21.19 -10.22
C GLU A 2 7.48 -21.51 -10.70
N GLY A 3 7.24 -22.76 -11.12
CA GLY A 3 5.96 -23.19 -11.70
C GLY A 3 5.79 -22.92 -13.20
N SER A 4 6.52 -21.98 -13.79
CA SER A 4 6.45 -21.69 -15.23
C SER A 4 6.95 -22.82 -16.12
N ILE A 5 6.22 -23.06 -17.22
CA ILE A 5 6.49 -24.11 -18.21
C ILE A 5 6.80 -23.48 -19.56
N PHE A 6 7.93 -23.86 -20.15
CA PHE A 6 8.36 -23.40 -21.46
C PHE A 6 8.32 -24.52 -22.48
N VAL A 7 7.72 -24.25 -23.63
CA VAL A 7 7.64 -25.15 -24.77
C VAL A 7 8.31 -24.46 -25.95
N THR A 8 9.14 -25.22 -26.66
CA THR A 8 9.84 -24.73 -27.85
C THR A 8 10.02 -25.85 -28.86
N ASN A 9 10.17 -25.49 -30.12
CA ASN A 9 10.40 -26.43 -31.22
C ASN A 9 11.88 -26.80 -31.43
N VAL A 10 12.77 -26.46 -30.49
CA VAL A 10 14.18 -26.92 -30.47
C VAL A 10 14.36 -28.20 -29.66
N VAL A 11 15.47 -28.91 -29.89
CA VAL A 11 15.79 -30.14 -29.16
C VAL A 11 16.07 -29.78 -27.70
N GLY A 12 15.55 -30.54 -26.74
CA GLY A 12 15.72 -30.22 -25.31
C GLY A 12 17.16 -30.13 -24.79
N LEU A 13 18.17 -30.58 -25.56
CA LEU A 13 19.60 -30.36 -25.26
C LEU A 13 20.07 -28.93 -25.57
N ASP A 14 19.31 -28.20 -26.37
CA ASP A 14 19.56 -26.81 -26.76
C ASP A 14 18.73 -25.82 -25.93
N VAL A 15 18.08 -26.30 -24.86
CA VAL A 15 17.40 -25.49 -23.84
C VAL A 15 18.25 -25.51 -22.57
N GLY A 16 18.61 -24.33 -22.07
CA GLY A 16 19.49 -24.18 -20.91
C GLY A 16 18.97 -23.15 -19.90
N ALA A 17 19.67 -23.06 -18.77
CA ALA A 17 19.48 -21.93 -17.86
C ALA A 17 19.90 -20.62 -18.56
N ALA A 18 19.21 -19.52 -18.25
CA ALA A 18 19.59 -18.20 -18.76
C ALA A 18 21.07 -17.90 -18.47
N GLU A 19 21.79 -17.39 -19.47
CA GLU A 19 23.22 -17.06 -19.37
C GLU A 19 23.49 -15.55 -19.41
N ASN A 20 22.58 -14.79 -20.02
CA ASN A 20 22.69 -13.36 -20.29
C ASN A 20 21.62 -12.53 -19.56
N SER A 21 20.50 -13.15 -19.17
CA SER A 21 19.47 -12.55 -18.31
C SER A 21 19.94 -12.54 -16.87
N LEU A 22 19.61 -11.49 -16.14
CA LEU A 22 20.00 -11.38 -14.75
C LEU A 22 18.94 -12.04 -13.86
N PRO A 23 19.34 -12.68 -12.74
CA PRO A 23 18.39 -13.32 -11.82
C PRO A 23 17.33 -12.40 -11.19
N TRP A 24 17.46 -11.08 -11.36
CA TRP A 24 16.60 -10.05 -10.79
C TRP A 24 15.80 -9.26 -11.84
N ASP A 25 15.93 -9.61 -13.12
CA ASP A 25 15.02 -9.11 -14.15
C ASP A 25 13.59 -9.60 -13.80
N PRO A 26 12.54 -8.75 -13.89
CA PRO A 26 11.15 -9.15 -13.63
C PRO A 26 10.59 -9.99 -14.79
N VAL A 27 11.32 -11.03 -15.16
CA VAL A 27 11.07 -11.88 -16.31
C VAL A 27 11.37 -13.33 -15.98
N ALA A 28 10.55 -14.22 -16.52
CA ALA A 28 10.88 -15.62 -16.61
C ALA A 28 11.86 -15.80 -17.78
N SER A 29 13.06 -16.31 -17.50
CA SER A 29 14.13 -16.42 -18.51
C SER A 29 14.73 -17.81 -18.67
N PHE A 30 15.11 -18.14 -19.91
CA PHE A 30 15.80 -19.39 -20.26
C PHE A 30 16.62 -19.21 -21.53
N ASN A 31 17.72 -19.96 -21.64
CA ASN A 31 18.59 -19.91 -22.81
C ASN A 31 18.09 -20.86 -23.90
N LEU A 32 18.09 -20.37 -25.15
CA LEU A 32 17.89 -21.18 -26.34
C LEU A 32 19.13 -21.14 -27.23
N ASN A 33 19.79 -22.28 -27.35
CA ASN A 33 20.96 -22.48 -28.21
C ASN A 33 20.55 -22.86 -29.65
N GLY A 34 19.63 -22.08 -30.23
CA GLY A 34 19.10 -22.30 -31.58
C GLY A 34 20.09 -21.95 -32.71
N LEU A 35 19.81 -22.45 -33.91
CA LEU A 35 20.59 -22.10 -35.11
C LEU A 35 20.20 -20.71 -35.61
N THR A 36 21.18 -19.81 -35.76
CA THR A 36 20.96 -18.44 -36.23
C THR A 36 20.21 -18.36 -37.55
N GLY A 37 19.13 -17.57 -37.56
CA GLY A 37 18.27 -17.38 -38.73
C GLY A 37 17.25 -18.49 -38.97
N ILE A 38 17.12 -19.46 -38.06
CA ILE A 38 16.04 -20.46 -38.08
C ILE A 38 14.92 -20.01 -37.13
N GLU A 39 13.69 -20.03 -37.64
CA GLU A 39 12.50 -19.71 -36.86
C GLU A 39 12.29 -20.72 -35.73
N THR A 40 12.24 -20.19 -34.53
CA THR A 40 12.02 -20.91 -33.28
C THR A 40 10.74 -20.39 -32.65
N SER A 41 9.82 -21.29 -32.37
CA SER A 41 8.56 -21.01 -31.67
C SER A 41 8.80 -21.16 -30.18
N VAL A 42 8.23 -20.24 -29.41
CA VAL A 42 8.23 -20.26 -27.95
C VAL A 42 6.80 -20.12 -27.47
N ASP A 43 6.39 -21.01 -26.58
CA ASP A 43 5.19 -20.90 -25.76
C ASP A 43 5.60 -20.96 -24.29
N ALA A 44 5.08 -20.06 -23.46
CA ALA A 44 5.41 -19.97 -22.05
C ALA A 44 4.15 -19.82 -21.22
N PHE A 45 3.91 -20.80 -20.34
CA PHE A 45 2.80 -20.80 -19.40
C PHE A 45 3.31 -20.29 -18.06
N LEU A 46 2.92 -19.07 -17.72
CA LEU A 46 3.36 -18.33 -16.54
C LEU A 46 2.24 -18.30 -15.50
N PRO A 47 2.45 -18.70 -14.25
CA PRO A 47 1.43 -18.54 -13.20
C PRO A 47 1.08 -17.06 -13.02
N ARG A 48 -0.21 -16.72 -12.92
CA ARG A 48 -0.66 -15.31 -12.75
C ARG A 48 -0.11 -14.72 -11.46
N ARG A 49 -0.06 -15.52 -10.41
CA ARG A 49 0.54 -15.14 -9.13
C ARG A 49 2.00 -14.75 -9.24
N MET A 50 2.79 -15.47 -10.05
CA MET A 50 4.19 -15.13 -10.29
C MET A 50 4.33 -13.74 -10.94
N LEU A 51 3.44 -13.43 -11.89
CA LEU A 51 3.40 -12.11 -12.54
C LEU A 51 3.07 -11.00 -11.54
N MET A 52 2.06 -11.19 -10.69
CA MET A 52 1.61 -10.20 -9.72
C MET A 52 2.61 -10.05 -8.56
N ASP A 53 2.94 -11.15 -7.90
CA ASP A 53 3.66 -11.11 -6.62
C ASP A 53 5.15 -10.80 -6.85
N GLN A 54 5.77 -11.46 -7.83
CA GLN A 54 7.22 -11.34 -8.06
C GLN A 54 7.57 -10.28 -9.10
N PHE A 55 6.81 -10.18 -10.18
CA PHE A 55 7.10 -9.21 -11.25
C PHE A 55 6.31 -7.90 -11.09
N GLN A 56 5.32 -7.85 -10.20
CA GLN A 56 4.45 -6.68 -9.99
C GLN A 56 3.71 -6.28 -11.28
N ILE A 57 3.43 -7.26 -12.13
CA ILE A 57 2.65 -7.13 -13.36
C ILE A 57 1.22 -7.59 -13.05
N PHE A 58 0.38 -6.63 -12.68
CA PHE A 58 -1.03 -6.86 -12.33
C PHE A 58 -1.92 -7.04 -13.55
N ASP A 59 -1.56 -6.39 -14.66
CA ASP A 59 -2.24 -6.49 -15.94
C ASP A 59 -1.50 -7.49 -16.86
N PRO A 60 -2.12 -8.62 -17.25
CA PRO A 60 -1.53 -9.55 -18.20
C PRO A 60 -1.13 -8.92 -19.55
N ASN A 61 -1.76 -7.81 -19.94
CA ASN A 61 -1.43 -7.04 -21.15
C ASN A 61 -0.11 -6.25 -21.02
N GLU A 62 0.43 -6.08 -19.82
CA GLU A 62 1.74 -5.46 -19.62
C GLU A 62 2.89 -6.47 -19.82
N VAL A 63 2.61 -7.79 -19.92
CA VAL A 63 3.63 -8.84 -20.09
C VAL A 63 4.28 -8.80 -21.47
N LYS A 64 5.47 -8.23 -21.59
CA LYS A 64 6.28 -8.15 -22.81
C LYS A 64 7.15 -9.41 -22.99
N ALA A 65 7.75 -9.54 -24.17
CA ALA A 65 8.77 -10.56 -24.42
C ALA A 65 9.95 -9.99 -25.20
N ALA A 66 11.14 -10.53 -24.96
CA ALA A 66 12.35 -10.13 -25.67
C ALA A 66 13.32 -11.30 -25.83
N VAL A 67 14.28 -11.13 -26.75
CA VAL A 67 15.44 -12.00 -26.88
C VAL A 67 16.69 -11.19 -26.58
N VAL A 68 17.51 -11.69 -25.65
CA VAL A 68 18.83 -11.14 -25.33
C VAL A 68 19.88 -11.99 -26.04
N ASP A 69 20.60 -11.40 -26.99
CA ASP A 69 21.65 -12.10 -27.71
C ASP A 69 22.89 -12.34 -26.83
N ASN A 70 23.84 -13.14 -27.32
CA ASN A 70 25.10 -13.43 -26.61
C ASN A 70 26.01 -12.20 -26.41
N ASN A 71 25.68 -11.03 -26.97
CA ASN A 71 26.38 -9.78 -26.71
C ASN A 71 25.65 -8.92 -25.66
N GLY A 72 24.58 -9.43 -25.04
CA GLY A 72 23.74 -8.70 -24.09
C GLY A 72 22.80 -7.69 -24.75
N THR A 73 22.61 -7.76 -26.07
CA THR A 73 21.67 -6.85 -26.77
C THR A 73 20.27 -7.43 -26.68
N LEU A 74 19.37 -6.71 -26.02
CA LEU A 74 17.95 -7.05 -25.93
C LEU A 74 17.20 -6.52 -27.15
N ALA A 75 16.40 -7.37 -27.77
CA ALA A 75 15.45 -7.00 -28.81
C ALA A 75 14.06 -7.50 -28.44
N TYR A 76 13.09 -6.59 -28.35
CA TYR A 76 11.70 -6.94 -28.06
C TYR A 76 11.09 -7.79 -29.16
N ILE A 77 10.13 -8.64 -28.79
CA ILE A 77 9.32 -9.35 -29.76
C ILE A 77 8.31 -8.37 -30.39
N ALA A 78 8.21 -8.34 -31.72
CA ALA A 78 7.27 -7.48 -32.43
C ALA A 78 5.82 -7.76 -31.98
N GLY A 79 5.09 -6.69 -31.62
CA GLY A 79 3.74 -6.76 -31.04
C GLY A 79 3.69 -7.06 -29.54
N SER A 80 4.83 -7.15 -28.84
CA SER A 80 4.87 -7.35 -27.38
C SER A 80 4.96 -6.06 -26.57
N ILE A 81 5.25 -4.91 -27.19
CA ILE A 81 5.29 -3.58 -26.56
C ILE A 81 4.18 -2.69 -27.13
N ASP A 82 3.95 -1.52 -26.52
CA ASP A 82 2.97 -0.55 -27.03
C ASP A 82 3.34 -0.14 -28.47
N PRO A 83 2.40 -0.11 -29.44
CA PRO A 83 2.65 0.40 -30.78
C PRO A 83 3.31 1.79 -30.84
N GLY A 84 3.16 2.62 -29.81
CA GLY A 84 3.86 3.92 -29.68
C GLY A 84 5.33 3.82 -29.30
N GLU A 85 5.75 2.68 -28.73
CA GLU A 85 7.13 2.39 -28.30
C GLU A 85 7.92 1.59 -29.35
N GLU A 86 7.26 1.03 -30.38
CA GLU A 86 7.93 0.32 -31.47
C GLU A 86 8.80 1.28 -32.31
N ASP A 87 10.10 1.00 -32.40
CA ASP A 87 11.10 1.81 -33.11
C ASP A 87 11.66 1.13 -34.38
N GLY A 88 11.24 -0.11 -34.64
CA GLY A 88 11.63 -0.91 -35.80
C GLY A 88 12.85 -1.80 -35.55
N SER A 89 13.35 -1.87 -34.32
CA SER A 89 14.41 -2.79 -33.88
C SER A 89 13.89 -4.15 -33.39
N GLU A 90 12.58 -4.32 -33.31
CA GLU A 90 11.92 -5.51 -32.79
C GLU A 90 12.19 -6.75 -33.66
N VAL A 91 12.15 -7.92 -33.04
CA VAL A 91 12.42 -9.21 -33.66
C VAL A 91 11.22 -10.13 -33.59
N GLY A 92 11.19 -11.15 -34.44
CA GLY A 92 10.10 -12.12 -34.42
C GLY A 92 8.74 -11.55 -34.85
N TYR A 93 7.68 -12.31 -34.61
CA TYR A 93 6.30 -12.00 -34.98
C TYR A 93 5.31 -12.97 -34.30
N ASN A 94 4.01 -12.77 -34.50
CA ASN A 94 2.91 -13.55 -33.91
C ASN A 94 2.96 -13.59 -32.37
N PHE A 95 3.39 -12.49 -31.75
CA PHE A 95 3.26 -12.36 -30.31
C PHE A 95 1.78 -12.42 -29.89
N SER A 96 1.49 -13.19 -28.86
CA SER A 96 0.16 -13.28 -28.27
C SER A 96 0.25 -13.58 -26.78
N ARG A 97 -0.73 -13.05 -26.05
CA ARG A 97 -0.98 -13.29 -24.62
C ARG A 97 -2.35 -13.92 -24.52
N THR A 98 -2.43 -15.10 -23.94
CA THR A 98 -3.69 -15.83 -23.73
C THR A 98 -3.80 -16.18 -22.26
N PRO A 99 -4.54 -15.40 -21.46
CA PRO A 99 -4.86 -15.78 -20.10
C PRO A 99 -5.70 -17.06 -20.03
N TYR A 100 -5.55 -17.82 -18.95
CA TYR A 100 -6.37 -18.98 -18.59
C TYR A 100 -6.78 -18.84 -17.14
N LYS A 101 -8.07 -19.00 -16.87
CA LYS A 101 -8.64 -18.92 -15.52
C LYS A 101 -8.36 -20.20 -14.75
N GLY A 102 -7.97 -20.04 -13.50
CA GLY A 102 -7.89 -21.11 -12.52
C GLY A 102 -8.61 -20.76 -11.22
N HIS A 103 -8.63 -21.70 -10.30
CA HIS A 103 -9.19 -21.57 -8.97
C HIS A 103 -8.18 -20.85 -8.05
N GLU A 104 -8.57 -19.69 -7.51
CA GLU A 104 -7.81 -18.90 -6.55
C GLU A 104 -8.78 -18.48 -5.43
N PRO A 105 -8.84 -19.16 -4.28
CA PRO A 105 -9.84 -18.89 -3.25
C PRO A 105 -9.60 -17.53 -2.57
N ARG A 106 -10.67 -16.75 -2.38
CA ARG A 106 -10.64 -15.44 -1.69
C ARG A 106 -10.39 -15.57 -0.19
N THR A 107 -9.81 -14.51 0.38
CA THR A 107 -9.45 -14.33 1.80
C THR A 107 -10.63 -14.06 2.73
N GLU A 108 -11.80 -13.70 2.20
CA GLU A 108 -13.00 -13.43 2.99
C GLU A 108 -13.86 -14.69 3.14
N ASP A 109 -13.49 -15.54 4.10
CA ASP A 109 -14.39 -16.31 4.98
C ASP A 109 -13.63 -17.54 5.52
N PRO A 110 -12.99 -17.44 6.71
CA PRO A 110 -12.27 -18.56 7.30
C PRO A 110 -13.17 -19.75 7.69
N ALA A 111 -14.50 -19.66 7.51
CA ALA A 111 -15.46 -20.58 8.10
C ALA A 111 -16.27 -21.45 7.13
N MET A 112 -16.06 -21.41 5.81
CA MET A 112 -16.70 -22.38 4.90
C MET A 112 -15.73 -23.45 4.40
N TYR A 113 -15.81 -24.64 5.00
CA TYR A 113 -15.39 -25.88 4.36
C TYR A 113 -16.24 -26.06 3.09
N PHE A 114 -15.66 -25.80 1.92
CA PHE A 114 -16.31 -26.14 0.65
C PHE A 114 -16.37 -27.67 0.50
N ASP A 115 -17.59 -28.17 0.25
CA ASP A 115 -17.83 -29.55 -0.17
C ASP A 115 -17.36 -29.69 -1.63
N PRO A 116 -16.35 -30.52 -1.95
CA PRO A 116 -15.81 -30.71 -3.30
C PRO A 116 -16.82 -31.31 -4.31
N THR A 117 -18.07 -31.54 -3.90
CA THR A 117 -19.16 -31.99 -4.77
C THR A 117 -20.04 -30.85 -5.31
N THR A 118 -19.78 -29.58 -4.97
CA THR A 118 -20.51 -28.45 -5.54
C THR A 118 -20.11 -28.21 -7.00
N VAL A 119 -21.09 -27.84 -7.81
CA VAL A 119 -20.95 -27.68 -9.28
C VAL A 119 -20.02 -26.50 -9.65
N GLU A 120 -19.68 -25.64 -8.69
CA GLU A 120 -18.86 -24.43 -8.84
C GLU A 120 -17.38 -24.69 -9.17
N GLY A 121 -16.82 -25.86 -8.83
CA GLY A 121 -15.40 -26.16 -9.10
C GLY A 121 -15.11 -26.87 -10.43
N ALA A 122 -16.14 -27.38 -11.12
CA ALA A 122 -15.96 -28.23 -12.30
C ALA A 122 -15.53 -27.46 -13.57
N GLU A 123 -15.67 -26.12 -13.58
CA GLU A 123 -15.22 -25.26 -14.67
C GLU A 123 -13.70 -25.00 -14.68
N TYR A 124 -13.00 -25.36 -13.61
CA TYR A 124 -11.56 -25.14 -13.42
C TYR A 124 -10.71 -26.41 -13.64
N LEU A 125 -11.29 -27.40 -14.33
CA LEU A 125 -10.64 -28.67 -14.68
C LEU A 125 -10.06 -28.57 -16.10
N LEU A 126 -8.86 -28.01 -16.23
CA LEU A 126 -8.20 -27.89 -17.54
C LEU A 126 -7.73 -29.27 -18.03
N ASP A 127 -8.18 -29.70 -19.22
CA ASP A 127 -7.82 -31.00 -19.84
C ASP A 127 -6.92 -30.87 -21.10
N ASP A 128 -6.35 -31.98 -21.59
CA ASP A 128 -5.42 -31.99 -22.75
C ASP A 128 -6.00 -31.38 -24.04
N SER A 129 -7.33 -31.42 -24.20
CA SER A 129 -8.04 -30.92 -25.37
C SER A 129 -8.12 -29.39 -25.42
N GLU A 130 -8.06 -28.71 -24.27
CA GLU A 130 -8.08 -27.25 -24.17
C GLU A 130 -6.72 -26.62 -24.57
N PHE A 131 -5.63 -27.39 -24.51
CA PHE A 131 -4.28 -26.96 -24.92
C PHE A 131 -3.89 -27.43 -26.33
N GLY A 132 -4.84 -27.95 -27.12
CA GLY A 132 -4.57 -28.43 -28.47
C GLY A 132 -3.66 -29.67 -28.54
N ILE A 133 -3.46 -30.37 -27.41
CA ILE A 133 -2.71 -31.61 -27.33
C ILE A 133 -3.66 -32.74 -27.76
N THR A 134 -3.75 -32.98 -29.07
CA THR A 134 -4.51 -34.13 -29.55
C THR A 134 -3.77 -35.40 -29.20
N ASP A 135 -4.38 -36.23 -28.36
CA ASP A 135 -3.96 -37.60 -28.13
C ASP A 135 -3.87 -38.32 -29.49
N LEU A 136 -2.65 -38.59 -29.97
CA LEU A 136 -2.37 -39.20 -31.27
C LEU A 136 -2.79 -40.69 -31.35
N SER A 137 -3.68 -41.14 -30.47
CA SER A 137 -4.15 -42.52 -30.39
C SER A 137 -5.54 -42.75 -31.01
N ALA A 138 -6.18 -41.73 -31.59
CA ALA A 138 -7.50 -41.82 -32.18
C ALA A 138 -7.55 -41.67 -33.71
N ASP A 139 -6.81 -42.49 -34.47
CA ASP A 139 -7.25 -42.86 -35.83
C ASP A 139 -7.07 -44.36 -36.08
N GLY A 140 -8.20 -45.01 -36.35
CA GLY A 140 -8.30 -46.46 -36.48
C GLY A 140 -7.92 -46.94 -37.86
N SER A 141 -6.96 -47.86 -37.94
CA SER A 141 -7.24 -49.22 -38.44
C SER A 141 -5.96 -50.07 -38.46
N TYR A 142 -5.75 -50.90 -37.43
CA TYR A 142 -5.08 -52.18 -37.63
C TYR A 142 -5.78 -53.24 -36.78
N THR A 143 -6.29 -54.26 -37.46
CA THR A 143 -7.00 -55.40 -36.90
C THR A 143 -6.12 -56.17 -35.93
N ALA A 144 -6.40 -56.08 -34.63
CA ALA A 144 -5.84 -56.97 -33.64
C ALA A 144 -6.61 -58.30 -33.67
N GLU A 145 -5.96 -59.36 -34.16
CA GLU A 145 -6.21 -60.68 -33.61
C GLU A 145 -5.75 -60.66 -32.14
N GLN A 146 -6.71 -60.99 -31.29
CA GLN A 146 -6.60 -61.19 -29.86
C GLN A 146 -5.30 -61.94 -29.49
N THR A 147 -4.39 -61.28 -28.77
CA THR A 147 -3.39 -61.96 -27.93
C THR A 147 -3.26 -61.24 -26.59
N ASP A 148 -3.56 -62.02 -25.57
CA ASP A 148 -3.49 -61.77 -24.13
C ASP A 148 -2.03 -61.75 -23.66
N GLY A 149 -1.67 -60.87 -22.71
CA GLY A 149 -0.36 -60.90 -22.04
C GLY A 149 0.29 -59.55 -21.76
N THR A 150 -0.02 -58.98 -20.59
CA THR A 150 0.74 -57.95 -19.87
C THR A 150 2.05 -58.52 -19.31
N GLU A 151 3.20 -57.92 -19.62
CA GLU A 151 4.39 -57.94 -18.75
C GLU A 151 4.87 -56.49 -18.55
N SER A 152 4.93 -56.06 -17.29
CA SER A 152 5.49 -54.78 -16.87
C SER A 152 7.01 -54.78 -17.05
N GLU A 153 7.56 -53.71 -17.64
CA GLU A 153 9.00 -53.56 -17.85
C GLU A 153 9.71 -53.43 -16.48
N LYS A 154 10.75 -54.24 -16.21
CA LYS A 154 11.48 -54.22 -14.92
C LYS A 154 12.78 -53.40 -15.02
N VAL A 155 13.15 -52.74 -13.92
CA VAL A 155 14.38 -51.95 -13.76
C VAL A 155 15.19 -52.45 -12.56
N LEU A 156 16.51 -52.31 -12.63
CA LEU A 156 17.40 -52.45 -11.48
C LEU A 156 17.43 -51.11 -10.75
N TYR A 157 16.97 -51.09 -9.51
CA TYR A 157 16.85 -49.88 -8.70
C TYR A 157 17.71 -49.96 -7.45
N ASN A 158 18.48 -48.90 -7.17
CA ASN A 158 19.24 -48.77 -5.95
C ASN A 158 18.44 -48.03 -4.88
N THR A 159 18.05 -48.71 -3.81
CA THR A 159 17.21 -48.18 -2.72
C THR A 159 17.92 -47.12 -1.86
N THR A 160 19.24 -46.98 -1.96
CA THR A 160 20.03 -46.04 -1.15
C THR A 160 20.41 -44.78 -1.92
N THR A 161 20.71 -44.91 -3.23
CA THR A 161 21.11 -43.78 -4.08
C THR A 161 20.01 -43.31 -5.04
N HIS A 162 18.88 -44.03 -5.09
CA HIS A 162 17.76 -43.81 -6.00
C HIS A 162 18.10 -43.92 -7.50
N GLU A 163 19.24 -44.51 -7.84
CA GLU A 163 19.66 -44.76 -9.23
C GLU A 163 18.82 -45.91 -9.86
N SER A 164 18.33 -45.72 -11.09
CA SER A 164 17.55 -46.73 -11.83
C SER A 164 18.18 -47.07 -13.18
N ILE A 165 18.36 -48.35 -13.47
CA ILE A 165 18.89 -48.85 -14.74
C ILE A 165 17.83 -49.72 -15.42
N SER A 166 17.41 -49.33 -16.63
CA SER A 166 16.46 -50.12 -17.41
C SER A 166 17.09 -51.44 -17.85
N THR A 167 16.43 -52.56 -17.53
CA THR A 167 16.95 -53.87 -17.92
C THR A 167 16.89 -54.13 -19.42
N ALA A 168 16.06 -53.40 -20.16
CA ALA A 168 16.01 -53.47 -21.63
C ALA A 168 17.31 -53.01 -22.30
N THR A 169 18.15 -52.24 -21.59
CA THR A 169 19.42 -51.71 -22.11
C THR A 169 20.63 -52.62 -21.85
N ILE A 170 20.46 -53.71 -21.07
CA ILE A 170 21.54 -54.63 -20.69
C ILE A 170 21.72 -55.70 -21.77
N THR A 171 22.89 -55.73 -22.41
CA THR A 171 23.16 -56.53 -23.61
C THR A 171 23.57 -57.99 -23.35
N GLY A 172 23.68 -58.40 -22.08
CA GLY A 172 23.98 -59.78 -21.69
C GLY A 172 25.45 -60.21 -21.85
N SER A 173 26.38 -59.25 -21.92
CA SER A 173 27.82 -59.51 -22.04
C SER A 173 28.62 -58.95 -20.85
N PHE A 174 29.74 -59.58 -20.51
CA PHE A 174 30.66 -59.11 -19.46
C PHE A 174 31.29 -57.73 -19.74
N ALA A 175 31.17 -57.22 -20.97
CA ALA A 175 31.72 -55.95 -21.40
C ALA A 175 30.67 -54.83 -21.54
N ASP A 176 29.48 -55.01 -20.95
CA ASP A 176 28.41 -54.01 -20.98
C ASP A 176 28.78 -52.74 -20.16
N PRO A 177 28.61 -51.53 -20.72
CA PRO A 177 28.98 -50.28 -20.04
C PRO A 177 28.16 -49.98 -18.78
N SER A 178 26.98 -50.59 -18.61
CA SER A 178 26.19 -50.49 -17.37
C SER A 178 26.82 -51.24 -16.18
N GLY A 179 27.78 -52.14 -16.43
CA GLY A 179 28.39 -52.97 -15.38
C GLY A 179 27.51 -54.14 -14.90
N TRP A 180 26.39 -54.41 -15.59
CA TRP A 180 25.45 -55.49 -15.27
C TRP A 180 25.30 -56.48 -16.42
N MET A 181 25.02 -57.75 -16.09
CA MET A 181 24.87 -58.83 -17.07
C MET A 181 23.70 -59.75 -16.70
N LEU A 182 22.80 -60.02 -17.64
CA LEU A 182 21.72 -61.00 -17.47
C LEU A 182 22.29 -62.43 -17.38
N LEU A 183 21.85 -63.20 -16.40
CA LEU A 183 22.18 -64.62 -16.26
C LEU A 183 21.24 -65.47 -17.11
N ASP A 184 21.79 -66.45 -17.82
CA ASP A 184 21.04 -67.37 -18.67
C ASP A 184 20.23 -68.36 -17.81
N ASP A 185 18.90 -68.31 -17.96
CA ASP A 185 17.95 -69.13 -17.19
C ASP A 185 17.95 -70.61 -17.62
N GLN A 186 18.57 -70.92 -18.77
CA GLN A 186 18.75 -72.29 -19.26
C GLN A 186 20.07 -72.93 -18.80
N ASP A 187 21.00 -72.18 -18.20
CA ASP A 187 22.23 -72.74 -17.63
C ASP A 187 21.95 -73.33 -16.24
N SER A 188 22.16 -74.64 -16.11
CA SER A 188 22.01 -75.38 -14.87
C SER A 188 22.78 -74.80 -13.66
N GLN A 189 23.86 -74.04 -13.89
CA GLN A 189 24.63 -73.38 -12.83
C GLN A 189 23.89 -72.22 -12.15
N TYR A 190 22.91 -71.59 -12.81
CA TYR A 190 22.16 -70.45 -12.30
C TYR A 190 20.71 -70.79 -11.94
N SER A 191 20.37 -72.08 -11.93
CA SER A 191 19.04 -72.58 -11.55
C SER A 191 18.63 -72.29 -10.11
N SER A 192 19.57 -71.87 -9.25
CA SER A 192 19.29 -71.47 -7.86
C SER A 192 18.75 -70.05 -7.71
N TYR A 193 18.79 -69.22 -8.76
CA TYR A 193 18.29 -67.84 -8.75
C TYR A 193 16.93 -67.75 -9.43
N THR A 194 16.15 -66.74 -9.05
CA THR A 194 14.82 -66.48 -9.63
C THR A 194 14.99 -65.57 -10.83
N HIS A 195 14.76 -66.09 -12.05
CA HIS A 195 15.00 -65.35 -13.28
C HIS A 195 13.81 -64.44 -13.65
N PRO A 196 14.02 -63.29 -14.33
CA PRO A 196 15.31 -62.77 -14.79
C PRO A 196 16.23 -62.33 -13.64
N ALA A 197 17.51 -62.69 -13.71
CA ALA A 197 18.52 -62.41 -12.69
C ALA A 197 19.74 -61.73 -13.29
N TYR A 198 20.22 -60.67 -12.65
CA TYR A 198 21.28 -59.81 -13.16
C TYR A 198 22.49 -59.83 -12.24
N TYR A 199 23.67 -60.07 -12.81
CA TYR A 199 24.94 -60.13 -12.13
C TYR A 199 25.73 -58.83 -12.31
N ASN A 200 26.17 -58.24 -11.21
CA ASN A 200 27.05 -57.08 -11.25
C ASN A 200 28.49 -57.52 -11.52
N THR A 201 29.07 -57.08 -12.63
CA THR A 201 30.40 -57.52 -13.08
C THR A 201 31.54 -56.89 -12.28
N SER A 202 31.29 -55.77 -11.60
CA SER A 202 32.31 -55.02 -10.83
C SER A 202 32.39 -55.46 -9.36
N THR A 203 31.27 -55.85 -8.77
CA THR A 203 31.16 -56.16 -7.32
C THR A 203 30.73 -57.60 -7.02
N HIS A 204 30.49 -58.38 -8.08
CA HIS A 204 30.30 -59.84 -8.06
C HIS A 204 29.16 -60.35 -7.15
N PHE A 205 27.98 -59.74 -7.25
CA PHE A 205 26.73 -60.23 -6.64
C PHE A 205 25.58 -60.27 -7.66
N VAL A 206 24.50 -60.98 -7.33
CA VAL A 206 23.33 -61.18 -8.21
C VAL A 206 22.10 -60.54 -7.57
N VAL A 207 21.34 -59.81 -8.38
CA VAL A 207 19.99 -59.32 -8.06
C VAL A 207 19.02 -60.10 -8.93
N ASP A 208 18.09 -60.80 -8.30
CA ASP A 208 17.16 -61.69 -8.99
C ASP A 208 15.70 -61.21 -8.83
N SER A 209 14.75 -61.81 -9.55
CA SER A 209 13.37 -61.33 -9.61
C SER A 209 12.52 -61.66 -8.39
N ASN A 210 13.11 -62.18 -7.31
CA ASN A 210 12.39 -62.52 -6.07
C ASN A 210 11.97 -61.29 -5.24
N GLY A 211 12.35 -60.08 -5.64
CA GLY A 211 11.99 -58.82 -4.98
C GLY A 211 12.84 -58.46 -3.76
N SER A 212 13.93 -59.19 -3.50
CA SER A 212 14.86 -58.89 -2.40
C SER A 212 15.86 -57.79 -2.77
N VAL A 213 16.20 -56.95 -1.78
CA VAL A 213 17.26 -55.95 -1.91
C VAL A 213 18.60 -56.60 -1.57
N GLU A 214 19.50 -56.65 -2.55
CA GLU A 214 20.87 -57.14 -2.37
C GLU A 214 21.88 -56.02 -2.56
N ARG A 215 22.60 -55.71 -1.48
CA ARG A 215 23.58 -54.59 -1.41
C ARG A 215 23.02 -53.26 -1.92
N GLY A 216 21.77 -52.97 -1.58
CA GLY A 216 21.06 -51.75 -1.96
C GLY A 216 20.39 -51.82 -3.33
N TRP A 217 20.59 -52.87 -4.12
CA TRP A 217 19.96 -53.01 -5.44
C TRP A 217 18.83 -54.03 -5.42
N MET A 218 17.72 -53.72 -6.09
CA MET A 218 16.59 -54.64 -6.27
C MET A 218 16.04 -54.58 -7.70
N LEU A 219 15.35 -55.64 -8.13
CA LEU A 219 14.63 -55.66 -9.39
C LEU A 219 13.17 -55.30 -9.15
N THR A 220 12.70 -54.18 -9.70
CA THR A 220 11.34 -53.66 -9.50
C THR A 220 10.69 -53.28 -10.84
N ASP A 221 9.37 -53.19 -10.90
CA ASP A 221 8.67 -52.73 -12.11
C ASP A 221 8.93 -51.23 -12.34
N ALA A 222 9.01 -50.80 -13.62
CA ALA A 222 9.33 -49.44 -14.04
C ALA A 222 8.28 -48.37 -13.65
N SER A 223 7.33 -48.73 -12.79
CA SER A 223 6.33 -47.83 -12.23
C SER A 223 6.05 -48.19 -10.76
N SER A 224 6.77 -47.52 -9.86
CA SER A 224 6.33 -47.37 -8.47
C SER A 224 6.95 -46.12 -7.84
N GLY A 225 6.71 -44.97 -8.48
CA GLY A 225 6.57 -43.70 -7.77
C GLY A 225 5.08 -43.41 -7.67
N GLY A 226 4.49 -43.70 -6.52
CA GLY A 226 3.20 -43.16 -6.09
C GLY A 226 1.94 -43.50 -6.90
N SER A 227 1.64 -44.77 -7.18
CA SER A 227 0.25 -45.18 -7.44
C SER A 227 -0.36 -45.71 -6.14
N HIS A 228 -1.25 -44.93 -5.53
CA HIS A 228 -2.17 -45.44 -4.52
C HIS A 228 -3.11 -46.45 -5.19
N THR A 229 -3.00 -47.70 -4.78
CA THR A 229 -3.92 -48.76 -5.19
C THR A 229 -5.26 -48.53 -4.50
N GLY A 230 -6.26 -48.13 -5.29
CA GLY A 230 -7.65 -48.09 -4.87
C GLY A 230 -8.15 -49.48 -4.47
N GLY A 231 -8.58 -49.59 -3.21
CA GLY A 231 -9.68 -50.49 -2.88
C GLY A 231 -10.96 -49.87 -3.43
N ASN A 232 -11.72 -50.66 -4.19
CA ASN A 232 -13.05 -50.32 -4.68
C ASN A 232 -13.88 -49.62 -3.60
N ASP A 233 -14.17 -48.34 -3.80
CA ASP A 233 -15.48 -47.78 -3.49
C ASP A 233 -15.94 -46.98 -4.70
N SER A 234 -17.03 -47.46 -5.27
CA SER A 234 -17.84 -46.75 -6.25
C SER A 234 -18.57 -45.63 -5.52
N GLU A 235 -18.02 -44.41 -5.52
CA GLU A 235 -18.73 -43.16 -5.23
C GLU A 235 -17.89 -41.94 -5.69
N GLY A 236 -18.26 -41.34 -6.84
CA GLY A 236 -18.24 -39.89 -7.05
C GLY A 236 -16.95 -39.05 -7.12
N GLY A 237 -15.73 -39.57 -7.15
CA GLY A 237 -14.51 -38.73 -7.22
C GLY A 237 -14.18 -38.18 -8.61
N ILE A 238 -13.97 -36.85 -8.72
CA ILE A 238 -13.56 -36.12 -9.94
C ILE A 238 -12.03 -36.27 -10.16
N ALA A 239 -11.55 -36.21 -11.41
CA ALA A 239 -10.11 -36.27 -11.75
C ALA A 239 -9.43 -34.90 -11.49
N ALA A 240 -8.28 -34.89 -10.82
CA ALA A 240 -7.51 -33.67 -10.54
C ALA A 240 -6.96 -33.01 -11.82
N SER A 241 -6.85 -31.68 -11.81
CA SER A 241 -6.28 -30.87 -12.91
C SER A 241 -4.78 -31.17 -13.11
N LYS A 242 -4.27 -30.97 -14.34
CA LYS A 242 -2.84 -31.17 -14.65
C LYS A 242 -1.94 -30.00 -14.22
N PHE A 243 -2.48 -28.79 -14.13
CA PHE A 243 -1.76 -27.57 -13.77
C PHE A 243 -2.22 -27.06 -12.40
N ASP A 244 -1.97 -27.90 -11.39
CA ASP A 244 -2.29 -27.71 -9.98
C ASP A 244 -0.97 -27.54 -9.21
N PHE A 245 -0.54 -26.28 -9.04
CA PHE A 245 0.71 -25.90 -8.40
C PHE A 245 0.61 -25.83 -6.87
N ASP A 246 -0.59 -25.58 -6.31
CA ASP A 246 -0.84 -25.47 -4.87
C ASP A 246 -1.47 -26.74 -4.26
N GLY A 247 -1.78 -27.75 -5.07
CA GLY A 247 -2.21 -29.07 -4.65
C GLY A 247 -3.68 -29.16 -4.25
N ASP A 248 -4.50 -28.20 -4.67
CA ASP A 248 -5.92 -28.08 -4.32
C ASP A 248 -6.84 -28.94 -5.23
N GLN A 249 -6.24 -29.64 -6.20
CA GLN A 249 -6.85 -30.48 -7.24
C GLN A 249 -7.52 -29.72 -8.39
N PHE A 250 -7.48 -28.38 -8.40
CA PHE A 250 -7.98 -27.51 -9.46
C PHE A 250 -6.82 -26.85 -10.24
N ALA A 251 -7.09 -26.26 -11.41
CA ALA A 251 -6.06 -25.52 -12.13
C ALA A 251 -5.80 -24.16 -11.48
N ASN A 252 -4.55 -23.68 -11.38
CA ASN A 252 -4.27 -22.27 -11.01
C ASN A 252 -4.39 -21.33 -12.20
N SER A 253 -4.59 -20.03 -11.93
CA SER A 253 -4.66 -19.01 -12.98
C SER A 253 -3.30 -18.83 -13.65
N LEU A 254 -3.25 -18.76 -14.99
CA LEU A 254 -2.00 -18.67 -15.74
C LEU A 254 -2.13 -17.81 -17.00
N LEU A 255 -1.00 -17.34 -17.52
CA LEU A 255 -0.87 -16.61 -18.78
C LEU A 255 -0.01 -17.41 -19.74
N ASN A 256 -0.54 -17.76 -20.91
CA ASN A 256 0.27 -18.27 -22.01
C ASN A 256 0.80 -17.11 -22.87
N VAL A 257 2.10 -17.03 -23.03
CA VAL A 257 2.76 -16.11 -23.95
C VAL A 257 3.38 -16.90 -25.09
N SER A 258 2.99 -16.58 -26.32
CA SER A 258 3.46 -17.29 -27.52
C SER A 258 4.04 -16.33 -28.55
N PHE A 259 5.16 -16.70 -29.16
CA PHE A 259 5.77 -15.96 -30.27
C PHE A 259 6.72 -16.80 -31.13
N THR A 260 7.10 -16.28 -32.30
CA THR A 260 8.13 -16.87 -33.16
C THR A 260 9.27 -15.89 -33.39
N ALA A 261 10.52 -16.30 -33.18
CA ALA A 261 11.71 -15.49 -33.43
C ALA A 261 12.83 -16.29 -34.12
N SER A 262 13.79 -15.62 -34.75
CA SER A 262 14.93 -16.27 -35.45
C SER A 262 16.31 -15.85 -34.93
N ASN A 263 16.30 -15.13 -33.80
CA ASN A 263 17.42 -14.36 -33.27
C ASN A 263 18.17 -15.13 -32.17
N PHE A 264 18.36 -16.43 -32.39
CA PHE A 264 19.08 -17.33 -31.49
C PHE A 264 20.50 -17.66 -32.04
N PRO A 265 21.47 -18.04 -31.21
CA PRO A 265 21.39 -18.33 -29.77
C PRO A 265 21.23 -17.07 -28.91
N GLY A 266 20.51 -17.20 -27.79
CA GLY A 266 20.25 -16.11 -26.85
C GLY A 266 19.28 -16.53 -25.74
N ASP A 267 19.09 -15.65 -24.77
CA ASP A 267 18.10 -15.84 -23.71
C ASP A 267 16.75 -15.29 -24.12
N VAL A 268 15.70 -16.04 -23.85
CA VAL A 268 14.32 -15.57 -23.93
C VAL A 268 13.96 -14.93 -22.59
N GLN A 269 13.36 -13.74 -22.63
CA GLN A 269 12.80 -13.06 -21.46
C GLN A 269 11.30 -12.82 -21.66
N ILE A 270 10.47 -13.18 -20.68
CA ILE A 270 9.02 -13.01 -20.72
C ILE A 270 8.53 -12.47 -19.37
N GLY A 271 7.90 -11.31 -19.34
CA GLY A 271 7.59 -10.55 -18.11
C GLY A 271 7.58 -9.06 -18.43
N ASP A 272 8.40 -8.26 -17.76
CA ASP A 272 8.72 -6.88 -18.20
C ASP A 272 10.21 -6.78 -18.56
N PRO A 273 10.64 -7.36 -19.70
CA PRO A 273 12.02 -7.23 -20.16
C PRO A 273 12.30 -5.75 -20.38
N PHE A 274 13.38 -5.24 -19.82
CA PHE A 274 13.81 -3.88 -20.09
C PHE A 274 15.29 -3.86 -20.45
N VAL A 275 15.65 -2.98 -21.39
CA VAL A 275 17.05 -2.63 -21.61
C VAL A 275 17.43 -1.72 -20.46
N ASP A 276 18.26 -2.21 -19.52
CA ASP A 276 18.90 -1.30 -18.58
C ASP A 276 19.73 -0.29 -19.41
N PRO A 277 19.34 1.00 -19.44
CA PRO A 277 20.01 2.00 -20.28
C PRO A 277 21.48 2.20 -19.87
N TYR A 278 21.88 1.68 -18.71
CA TYR A 278 23.23 1.76 -18.17
C TYR A 278 24.04 0.46 -18.33
N ALA A 279 23.45 -0.64 -18.81
CA ALA A 279 24.16 -1.93 -18.93
C ALA A 279 25.38 -1.90 -19.86
N ALA A 280 25.36 -1.03 -20.89
CA ALA A 280 26.47 -0.87 -21.83
C ALA A 280 27.56 0.10 -21.33
N LEU A 281 27.37 0.77 -20.19
CA LEU A 281 28.34 1.71 -19.66
C LEU A 281 29.57 0.98 -19.11
N ASN A 282 30.73 1.33 -19.64
CA ASN A 282 32.01 0.83 -19.16
C ASN A 282 32.73 1.94 -18.39
N GLU A 283 32.99 1.70 -17.10
CA GLU A 283 33.67 2.64 -16.21
C GLU A 283 35.05 3.06 -16.74
N SER A 284 35.71 2.25 -17.58
CA SER A 284 36.99 2.62 -18.19
C SER A 284 36.91 3.81 -19.15
N ASP A 285 35.71 4.12 -19.65
CA ASP A 285 35.47 5.19 -20.62
C ASP A 285 35.03 6.50 -19.92
N PHE A 286 34.92 6.48 -18.59
CA PHE A 286 34.41 7.59 -17.80
C PHE A 286 35.50 8.61 -17.48
N GLY A 287 35.13 9.88 -17.54
CA GLY A 287 35.96 10.97 -17.02
C GLY A 287 35.88 11.06 -15.50
N THR A 288 36.85 11.71 -14.89
CA THR A 288 36.99 11.85 -13.44
C THR A 288 36.73 13.28 -12.98
N VAL A 289 35.90 13.44 -11.95
CA VAL A 289 35.77 14.66 -11.15
C VAL A 289 36.23 14.34 -9.74
N GLN A 290 37.15 15.11 -9.19
CA GLN A 290 37.72 14.84 -7.86
C GLN A 290 37.86 16.11 -7.02
N GLY A 291 37.96 15.95 -5.71
CA GLY A 291 38.25 17.06 -4.82
C GLY A 291 38.00 16.74 -3.37
N THR A 292 37.51 17.71 -2.61
CA THR A 292 37.22 17.58 -1.18
C THR A 292 35.87 18.19 -0.83
N VAL A 293 35.14 17.55 0.07
CA VAL A 293 33.97 18.08 0.77
C VAL A 293 34.39 18.31 2.22
N LEU A 294 34.47 19.57 2.63
CA LEU A 294 34.90 19.97 3.96
C LEU A 294 33.87 20.91 4.57
N THR A 295 33.97 21.15 5.87
CA THR A 295 33.21 22.24 6.50
C THR A 295 33.72 23.60 6.03
N ASP A 296 32.91 24.64 6.15
CA ASP A 296 33.30 26.05 5.94
C ASP A 296 34.55 26.48 6.75
N ALA A 297 34.75 25.86 7.91
CA ALA A 297 35.93 26.00 8.76
C ALA A 297 37.14 25.13 8.33
N GLY A 298 36.98 24.32 7.27
CA GLY A 298 37.99 23.41 6.73
C GLY A 298 38.14 22.09 7.49
N GLY A 299 37.15 21.72 8.30
CA GLY A 299 37.07 20.43 8.99
C GLY A 299 36.60 19.31 8.05
N THR A 300 36.82 18.06 8.47
CA THR A 300 36.35 16.87 7.72
C THR A 300 34.92 16.52 8.11
N ILE A 301 34.09 16.17 7.12
CA ILE A 301 32.74 15.66 7.35
C ILE A 301 32.79 14.13 7.34
N SER A 302 32.12 13.49 8.30
CA SER A 302 32.16 12.04 8.51
C SER A 302 31.50 11.27 7.36
N GLU A 303 30.29 11.69 6.96
CA GLU A 303 29.57 11.16 5.82
C GLU A 303 29.28 12.28 4.83
N TYR A 304 29.64 12.10 3.56
CA TYR A 304 29.41 13.10 2.53
C TYR A 304 29.24 12.44 1.18
N ASP A 305 28.51 13.11 0.31
CA ASP A 305 28.34 12.68 -1.07
C ASP A 305 28.40 13.87 -2.02
N VAL A 306 28.65 13.59 -3.30
CA VAL A 306 28.54 14.58 -4.36
C VAL A 306 27.64 14.00 -5.42
N TRP A 307 26.44 14.55 -5.51
CA TRP A 307 25.49 14.17 -6.52
C TRP A 307 25.77 14.92 -7.81
N PHE A 308 25.55 14.24 -8.94
CA PHE A 308 25.70 14.81 -10.28
C PHE A 308 24.38 14.73 -11.02
N VAL A 309 23.95 15.87 -11.56
CA VAL A 309 22.70 16.00 -12.33
C VAL A 309 23.06 16.46 -13.73
N LYS A 310 22.48 15.83 -14.76
CA LYS A 310 22.72 16.24 -16.15
C LYS A 310 22.14 17.64 -16.37
N VAL A 311 22.84 18.51 -17.09
CA VAL A 311 22.36 19.87 -17.35
C VAL A 311 21.02 19.80 -18.11
N PRO A 312 19.92 20.33 -17.56
CA PRO A 312 18.59 20.27 -18.16
C PRO A 312 18.41 21.26 -19.31
N GLU A 313 17.30 21.18 -20.04
CA GLU A 313 16.97 22.10 -21.12
C GLU A 313 16.80 23.55 -20.61
N ALA A 314 17.08 24.53 -21.48
CA ALA A 314 17.05 25.93 -21.09
C ALA A 314 15.65 26.37 -20.63
N GLY A 315 15.55 26.79 -19.36
CA GLY A 315 14.30 27.25 -18.72
C GLY A 315 13.68 26.24 -17.77
N GLN A 316 14.26 25.05 -17.63
CA GLN A 316 13.87 24.05 -16.64
C GLN A 316 14.67 24.19 -15.34
N ASP A 317 14.14 23.62 -14.24
CA ASP A 317 14.79 23.61 -12.92
C ASP A 317 16.07 22.76 -12.91
N ARG A 318 17.04 23.08 -12.04
CA ARG A 318 18.33 22.36 -11.95
C ARG A 318 18.19 20.87 -11.66
N TYR A 319 17.15 20.49 -10.93
CA TYR A 319 16.88 19.12 -10.53
C TYR A 319 16.10 18.34 -11.61
N SER A 320 15.62 18.99 -12.67
CA SER A 320 14.89 18.34 -13.76
C SER A 320 15.80 17.59 -14.75
N GLY A 321 17.09 17.46 -14.45
CA GLY A 321 18.03 16.74 -15.29
C GLY A 321 17.80 15.23 -15.22
N GLU A 322 17.99 14.55 -16.35
CA GLU A 322 17.87 13.08 -16.41
C GLU A 322 18.80 12.40 -15.38
N PRO A 323 18.38 11.25 -14.80
CA PRO A 323 19.20 10.44 -13.91
C PRO A 323 20.58 10.11 -14.49
N VAL A 324 21.61 10.22 -13.64
CA VAL A 324 23.01 9.99 -14.02
C VAL A 324 23.55 8.74 -13.35
N PHE A 325 24.14 7.85 -14.13
CA PHE A 325 24.98 6.78 -13.62
C PHE A 325 26.40 7.29 -13.35
N PHE A 326 26.89 7.09 -12.12
CA PHE A 326 28.25 7.43 -11.76
C PHE A 326 28.79 6.49 -10.68
N ASN A 327 30.11 6.34 -10.66
CA ASN A 327 30.80 5.71 -9.53
C ASN A 327 31.32 6.81 -8.61
N PHE A 328 31.02 6.70 -7.32
CA PHE A 328 31.46 7.64 -6.29
C PHE A 328 32.29 6.93 -5.23
N GLU A 329 33.54 7.36 -5.11
CA GLU A 329 34.47 6.87 -4.10
C GLU A 329 34.78 7.96 -3.08
N ARG A 330 34.48 7.66 -1.81
CA ARG A 330 34.91 8.45 -0.65
C ARG A 330 36.36 8.10 -0.31
N GLY A 331 37.18 9.12 -0.13
CA GLY A 331 38.56 9.04 0.31
C GLY A 331 38.75 9.56 1.74
N GLU A 332 39.98 9.48 2.25
CA GLU A 332 40.28 10.02 3.57
C GLU A 332 40.20 11.56 3.61
N ASN A 333 39.77 12.11 4.74
CA ASN A 333 39.74 13.56 5.01
C ASN A 333 38.84 14.37 4.06
N GLY A 334 37.63 13.88 3.77
CA GLY A 334 36.68 14.59 2.90
C GLY A 334 36.98 14.46 1.41
N ALA A 335 38.03 13.72 1.02
CA ALA A 335 38.38 13.57 -0.39
C ALA A 335 37.31 12.76 -1.15
N TYR A 336 37.01 13.12 -2.39
CA TYR A 336 36.11 12.32 -3.21
C TYR A 336 36.66 12.16 -4.63
N THR A 337 36.26 11.06 -5.26
CA THR A 337 36.46 10.80 -6.69
C THR A 337 35.15 10.30 -7.27
N ALA A 338 34.60 11.04 -8.22
CA ALA A 338 33.45 10.64 -9.01
C ALA A 338 33.88 10.34 -10.44
N LYS A 339 33.45 9.20 -10.98
CA LYS A 339 33.62 8.86 -12.39
C LYS A 339 32.30 8.92 -13.11
N LEU A 340 32.26 9.70 -14.19
CA LEU A 340 31.05 10.06 -14.92
C LEU A 340 31.21 9.75 -16.41
N PRO A 341 30.15 9.32 -17.11
CA PRO A 341 30.17 9.18 -18.56
C PRO A 341 30.26 10.54 -19.26
N ALA A 342 30.53 10.54 -20.58
CA ALA A 342 30.57 11.76 -21.36
C ALA A 342 29.24 12.54 -21.30
N GLY A 343 29.31 13.83 -21.00
CA GLY A 343 28.12 14.67 -20.78
C GLY A 343 28.44 16.00 -20.10
N SER A 344 27.38 16.77 -19.84
CA SER A 344 27.43 18.03 -19.12
C SER A 344 26.67 17.89 -17.82
N TYR A 345 27.32 18.18 -16.69
CA TYR A 345 26.74 17.94 -15.37
C TYR A 345 26.83 19.17 -14.47
N TYR A 346 25.81 19.39 -13.66
CA TYR A 346 25.90 20.09 -12.39
C TYR A 346 26.30 19.11 -11.29
N ALA A 347 26.88 19.64 -10.22
CA ALA A 347 27.23 18.84 -9.05
C ALA A 347 26.77 19.56 -7.78
N GLU A 348 26.25 18.81 -6.82
CA GLU A 348 25.82 19.30 -5.52
C GLU A 348 26.41 18.39 -4.45
N ALA A 349 27.08 18.98 -3.46
CA ALA A 349 27.64 18.24 -2.35
C ALA A 349 26.72 18.27 -1.13
N PHE A 350 26.66 17.15 -0.43
CA PHE A 350 25.88 16.94 0.79
C PHE A 350 26.80 16.40 1.88
N GLY A 351 26.46 16.66 3.14
CA GLY A 351 27.24 16.21 4.29
C GLY A 351 26.39 15.93 5.50
N PHE A 352 26.79 14.94 6.28
CA PHE A 352 26.21 14.57 7.56
C PHE A 352 27.31 14.06 8.51
N ASP A 353 27.17 14.38 9.79
CA ASP A 353 28.01 13.80 10.84
C ASP A 353 27.16 12.93 11.77
N PRO A 354 27.24 11.59 11.68
CA PRO A 354 26.39 10.68 12.47
C PRO A 354 26.76 10.64 13.95
N GLU A 355 28.01 10.99 14.33
CA GLU A 355 28.38 11.07 15.75
C GLU A 355 27.67 12.23 16.45
N THR A 356 27.55 13.35 15.74
CA THR A 356 26.94 14.56 16.26
C THR A 356 25.52 14.77 15.76
N GLY A 357 24.99 13.93 14.86
CA GLY A 357 23.69 14.11 14.21
C GLY A 357 23.54 15.46 13.51
N THR A 358 24.61 16.00 12.91
CA THR A 358 24.62 17.35 12.33
C THR A 358 24.56 17.27 10.79
N PRO A 359 23.46 17.70 10.14
CA PRO A 359 23.41 17.87 8.70
C PRO A 359 24.17 19.13 8.26
N TYR A 360 24.54 19.18 7.00
CA TYR A 360 25.23 20.32 6.38
C TYR A 360 24.45 20.81 5.17
N LYS A 361 24.35 22.13 5.03
CA LYS A 361 23.64 22.78 3.91
C LYS A 361 24.25 22.31 2.58
N PRO A 362 23.46 21.75 1.65
CA PRO A 362 23.96 21.36 0.35
C PRO A 362 24.51 22.56 -0.42
N GLU A 363 25.57 22.32 -1.19
CA GLU A 363 26.20 23.35 -1.99
C GLU A 363 26.33 22.88 -3.45
N PHE A 364 25.68 23.61 -4.37
CA PHE A 364 25.96 23.45 -5.79
C PHE A 364 27.36 23.96 -6.12
N ALA A 365 28.03 23.26 -7.02
CA ALA A 365 29.33 23.67 -7.53
C ALA A 365 29.20 25.00 -8.29
N LEU A 366 29.88 26.04 -7.82
CA LEU A 366 29.89 27.36 -8.46
C LEU A 366 31.26 27.70 -9.07
N GLU A 367 31.24 28.39 -10.21
CA GLU A 367 32.41 29.03 -10.83
C GLU A 367 32.10 30.52 -11.07
N ASN A 368 32.79 31.41 -10.34
CA ASN A 368 32.54 32.86 -10.36
C ASN A 368 31.10 33.27 -9.97
N GLY A 369 30.47 32.52 -9.06
CA GLY A 369 29.11 32.82 -8.56
C GLY A 369 27.98 32.39 -9.49
N VAL A 370 28.27 31.54 -10.47
CA VAL A 370 27.29 30.91 -11.37
C VAL A 370 27.56 29.40 -11.38
N ASP A 371 26.53 28.59 -11.62
CA ASP A 371 26.64 27.12 -11.63
C ASP A 371 27.76 26.64 -12.55
N LYS A 372 28.67 25.84 -11.99
CA LYS A 372 29.78 25.23 -12.70
C LYS A 372 29.27 24.02 -13.47
N VAL A 373 29.50 24.04 -14.79
CA VAL A 373 29.20 22.89 -15.64
C VAL A 373 30.45 22.01 -15.80
N PHE A 374 30.36 20.76 -15.34
CA PHE A 374 31.39 19.74 -15.54
C PHE A 374 31.19 19.09 -16.90
N GLN A 375 32.06 19.42 -17.85
CA GLN A 375 32.05 18.85 -19.19
C GLN A 375 32.97 17.64 -19.26
N ILE A 376 32.40 16.45 -19.37
CA ILE A 376 33.11 15.19 -19.57
C ILE A 376 33.04 14.82 -21.04
N THR A 377 34.18 14.69 -21.71
CA THR A 377 34.21 14.30 -23.14
C THR A 377 34.56 12.83 -23.34
N ASP A 378 35.39 12.28 -22.46
CA ASP A 378 35.97 10.93 -22.52
C ASP A 378 36.70 10.61 -21.20
N SER A 379 37.37 9.46 -21.14
CA SER A 379 38.13 9.01 -19.98
C SER A 379 39.38 9.83 -19.64
N ASP A 380 39.85 10.68 -20.55
CA ASP A 380 40.97 11.60 -20.29
C ASP A 380 40.50 12.89 -19.58
N SER A 381 39.18 13.10 -19.46
CA SER A 381 38.61 14.23 -18.74
C SER A 381 38.92 14.12 -17.24
N ASN A 382 39.70 15.05 -16.69
CA ASN A 382 40.01 15.11 -15.26
C ASN A 382 39.77 16.52 -14.72
N LEU A 383 38.71 16.68 -13.93
CA LEU A 383 38.25 17.94 -13.38
C LEU A 383 38.38 17.94 -11.87
N THR A 384 38.54 19.13 -11.28
CA THR A 384 38.64 19.29 -9.82
C THR A 384 37.67 20.33 -9.30
N HIS A 385 37.02 20.04 -8.16
CA HIS A 385 36.23 21.00 -7.42
C HIS A 385 36.19 20.66 -5.93
N ASN A 386 36.23 21.67 -5.07
CA ASN A 386 36.12 21.48 -3.63
C ASN A 386 34.86 22.19 -3.15
N PHE A 387 34.14 21.56 -2.24
CA PHE A 387 32.94 22.07 -1.61
C PHE A 387 33.23 22.43 -0.15
N LEU A 388 32.57 23.48 0.34
CA LEU A 388 32.67 23.96 1.71
C LEU A 388 31.27 24.06 2.29
N LEU A 389 30.86 23.03 3.00
CA LEU A 389 29.50 22.95 3.54
C LEU A 389 29.42 23.66 4.90
N GLU A 390 28.39 24.48 5.05
CA GLU A 390 28.02 25.11 6.31
C GLU A 390 27.22 24.11 7.15
N ALA A 391 27.58 23.93 8.42
CA ALA A 391 26.79 23.07 9.31
C ALA A 391 25.42 23.71 9.54
N GLU A 392 24.36 22.89 9.48
CA GLU A 392 23.03 23.36 9.85
C GLU A 392 22.89 23.51 11.35
N TYR A 393 21.95 24.36 11.75
CA TYR A 393 21.59 24.45 13.15
C TYR A 393 21.05 23.10 13.63
N ARG A 394 21.59 22.64 14.75
CA ARG A 394 21.12 21.44 15.42
C ARG A 394 20.44 21.83 16.73
N MET A 395 19.14 21.56 16.80
CA MET A 395 18.40 21.65 18.04
C MET A 395 18.91 20.63 19.06
N SER A 396 18.91 21.00 20.34
CA SER A 396 19.19 20.04 21.41
C SER A 396 18.10 18.95 21.44
N PHE A 397 18.50 17.69 21.59
CA PHE A 397 17.57 16.58 21.86
C PHE A 397 17.25 16.44 23.36
N GLU A 398 17.81 17.32 24.20
CA GLU A 398 17.45 17.42 25.61
C GLU A 398 16.29 18.42 25.76
N PHE A 399 15.08 17.87 25.81
CA PHE A 399 13.85 18.63 26.04
C PHE A 399 13.64 18.84 27.54
N ILE A 400 13.36 20.09 27.90
CA ILE A 400 13.19 20.55 29.27
C ILE A 400 11.73 20.96 29.46
N PRO A 401 11.02 20.40 30.45
CA PRO A 401 9.67 20.83 30.80
C PRO A 401 9.61 22.33 31.12
N LEU A 402 8.64 23.02 30.55
CA LEU A 402 8.43 24.45 30.74
C LEU A 402 7.32 24.72 31.76
N THR A 403 7.49 25.82 32.49
CA THR A 403 6.48 26.38 33.41
C THR A 403 6.44 27.90 33.23
N GLY A 404 5.32 28.53 33.56
CA GLY A 404 5.17 29.97 33.40
C GLY A 404 3.70 30.36 33.35
N SER A 405 3.44 31.62 33.06
CA SER A 405 2.07 32.14 32.91
C SER A 405 1.97 33.11 31.74
N VAL A 406 0.87 33.07 31.02
CA VAL A 406 0.54 33.96 29.92
C VAL A 406 -0.64 34.83 30.36
N SER A 407 -0.63 36.09 29.96
CA SER A 407 -1.69 37.05 30.29
C SER A 407 -1.98 37.93 29.07
N LYS A 408 -3.24 38.31 28.86
CA LYS A 408 -3.64 39.32 27.87
C LYS A 408 -4.20 40.57 28.54
N ASP A 409 -4.15 41.70 27.85
CA ASP A 409 -4.59 43.01 28.34
C ASP A 409 -6.13 43.15 28.47
N ALA A 410 -6.89 42.32 27.76
CA ALA A 410 -8.34 42.16 27.86
C ALA A 410 -8.78 41.08 28.88
N THR A 411 -10.06 41.09 29.29
CA THR A 411 -10.64 40.05 30.18
C THR A 411 -11.13 38.85 29.35
N GLY A 412 -10.57 37.66 29.59
CA GLY A 412 -11.02 36.40 28.99
C GLY A 412 -9.97 35.30 29.17
N PRO A 413 -10.31 34.02 28.91
CA PRO A 413 -9.33 32.94 28.91
C PRO A 413 -8.29 33.12 27.78
N ILE A 414 -7.13 32.48 27.95
CA ILE A 414 -6.10 32.36 26.92
C ILE A 414 -6.20 30.93 26.42
N GLN A 415 -6.66 30.80 25.18
CA GLN A 415 -6.88 29.55 24.48
C GLN A 415 -6.36 29.74 23.06
N ASP A 416 -6.01 28.64 22.41
CA ASP A 416 -5.57 28.61 21.02
C ASP A 416 -4.33 29.48 20.76
N VAL A 417 -3.37 29.46 21.70
CA VAL A 417 -2.10 30.18 21.60
C VAL A 417 -0.93 29.23 21.68
N PHE A 418 -0.04 29.35 20.70
CA PHE A 418 1.22 28.63 20.65
C PHE A 418 2.38 29.60 20.60
N PHE A 419 3.53 29.15 21.09
CA PHE A 419 4.76 29.91 21.09
C PHE A 419 5.80 29.17 20.27
N ASP A 420 6.09 29.70 19.10
CA ASP A 420 7.06 29.14 18.17
C ASP A 420 8.47 29.62 18.52
N LEU A 421 9.40 28.68 18.55
CA LEU A 421 10.77 28.89 19.01
C LEU A 421 11.73 28.92 17.83
N PHE A 422 12.23 30.11 17.54
CA PHE A 422 13.26 30.34 16.53
C PHE A 422 14.63 30.37 17.21
N PRO A 423 15.55 29.44 16.88
CA PRO A 423 16.86 29.38 17.50
C PRO A 423 17.68 30.64 17.20
N VAL A 424 18.38 31.13 18.23
CA VAL A 424 19.21 32.34 18.17
C VAL A 424 20.63 32.03 18.59
N GLU A 425 21.58 32.31 17.69
CA GLU A 425 23.01 32.29 18.00
C GLU A 425 23.63 33.66 17.71
N ASN A 426 24.51 34.12 18.60
CA ASN A 426 25.16 35.44 18.49
C ASN A 426 24.18 36.63 18.32
N GLY A 427 22.92 36.47 18.76
CA GLY A 427 21.88 37.49 18.71
C GLY A 427 21.15 37.61 17.37
N ALA A 428 21.25 36.62 16.49
CA ALA A 428 20.47 36.53 15.25
C ALA A 428 19.81 35.15 15.13
N ARG A 429 18.64 35.08 14.49
CA ARG A 429 18.02 33.81 14.10
C ARG A 429 18.96 33.02 13.20
N VAL A 430 19.03 31.70 13.42
CA VAL A 430 19.85 30.78 12.60
C VAL A 430 19.03 29.88 11.68
N THR A 431 17.72 29.82 11.88
CA THR A 431 16.74 29.20 10.99
C THR A 431 15.63 30.20 10.65
N ASP A 432 14.98 30.00 9.51
CA ASP A 432 13.78 30.71 9.05
C ASP A 432 12.47 30.00 9.44
N TYR A 433 12.56 28.76 9.94
CA TYR A 433 11.46 28.00 10.51
C TYR A 433 11.62 27.83 12.04
N PRO A 434 10.53 27.63 12.79
CA PRO A 434 10.59 27.30 14.21
C PRO A 434 11.06 25.85 14.41
N VAL A 435 11.88 25.61 15.43
CA VAL A 435 12.42 24.26 15.73
C VAL A 435 11.63 23.52 16.80
N ALA A 436 10.85 24.24 17.59
CA ALA A 436 9.98 23.70 18.61
C ALA A 436 8.83 24.68 18.87
N SER A 437 7.76 24.19 19.49
CA SER A 437 6.67 25.03 19.95
C SER A 437 6.14 24.53 21.28
N PHE A 438 5.58 25.43 22.08
CA PHE A 438 4.88 25.07 23.32
C PHE A 438 3.54 25.80 23.43
N GLY A 439 2.60 25.17 24.14
CA GLY A 439 1.25 25.66 24.32
C GLY A 439 0.99 26.25 25.71
N VAL A 440 -0.27 26.59 25.95
CA VAL A 440 -0.79 27.02 27.24
C VAL A 440 -2.07 26.28 27.58
N ASP A 441 -2.24 25.96 28.85
CA ASP A 441 -3.54 25.47 29.34
C ASP A 441 -4.58 26.59 29.40
N ARG A 442 -5.84 26.23 29.66
CA ARG A 442 -6.98 27.17 29.67
C ARG A 442 -6.87 28.26 30.74
N GLU A 443 -6.04 28.05 31.76
CA GLU A 443 -5.76 29.02 32.82
C GLU A 443 -4.62 29.99 32.42
N GLY A 444 -4.00 29.77 31.26
CA GLY A 444 -2.86 30.51 30.75
C GLY A 444 -1.55 30.04 31.37
N ASN A 445 -1.46 28.86 31.97
CA ASN A 445 -0.16 28.33 32.42
C ASN A 445 0.57 27.70 31.23
N VAL A 446 1.87 27.95 31.15
CA VAL A 446 2.73 27.29 30.15
C VAL A 446 2.85 25.81 30.49
N ARG A 447 2.62 24.97 29.48
CA ARG A 447 2.75 23.50 29.53
C ARG A 447 3.65 23.01 28.39
N GLY A 448 4.06 21.75 28.46
CA GLY A 448 4.94 21.13 27.47
C GLY A 448 6.43 21.26 27.78
N GLU A 449 7.23 20.96 26.77
CA GLU A 449 8.68 20.91 26.84
C GLU A 449 9.30 21.60 25.63
N ALA A 450 10.52 22.10 25.81
CA ALA A 450 11.27 22.73 24.74
C ALA A 450 12.75 22.33 24.83
N PRO A 451 13.47 22.29 23.69
CA PRO A 451 14.89 21.99 23.67
C PRO A 451 15.70 23.00 24.50
N ALA A 452 16.79 22.54 25.11
CA ALA A 452 17.78 23.45 25.67
C ALA A 452 18.38 24.34 24.56
N GLY A 453 18.54 25.65 24.83
CA GLY A 453 19.01 26.61 23.83
C GLY A 453 18.58 28.05 24.12
N THR A 454 18.84 28.95 23.17
CA THR A 454 18.33 30.33 23.20
C THR A 454 17.43 30.54 22.00
N PHE A 455 16.24 31.06 22.23
CA PHE A 455 15.20 31.17 21.22
C PHE A 455 14.56 32.56 21.23
N GLU A 456 14.36 33.11 20.06
CA GLU A 456 13.36 34.15 19.83
C GLU A 456 11.99 33.50 19.81
N VAL A 457 11.04 34.11 20.51
CA VAL A 457 9.68 33.56 20.63
C VAL A 457 8.76 34.36 19.73
N GLU A 458 8.03 33.67 18.88
CA GLU A 458 6.87 34.23 18.17
C GLU A 458 5.59 33.61 18.73
N VAL A 459 4.50 34.37 18.68
CA VAL A 459 3.19 33.87 19.12
C VAL A 459 2.35 33.59 17.89
N PHE A 460 1.73 32.42 17.89
CA PHE A 460 0.77 32.00 16.88
C PHE A 460 -0.62 31.88 17.53
N SER A 461 -1.61 32.43 16.83
CA SER A 461 -3.04 32.23 17.12
C SER A 461 -3.76 32.00 15.79
N PRO A 462 -4.71 31.04 15.68
CA PRO A 462 -5.35 30.67 14.41
C PRO A 462 -5.94 31.82 13.58
N ASP A 463 -6.50 32.83 14.26
CA ASP A 463 -7.12 34.00 13.65
C ASP A 463 -6.17 35.21 13.57
N ASN A 464 -4.90 35.02 13.94
CA ASN A 464 -3.85 36.05 14.05
C ASN A 464 -4.21 37.20 15.03
N SER A 465 -5.19 37.02 15.93
CA SER A 465 -5.70 38.10 16.79
C SER A 465 -4.75 38.50 17.93
N LEU A 466 -3.74 37.68 18.25
CA LEU A 466 -2.85 37.90 19.39
C LEU A 466 -1.42 38.16 18.94
N ARG A 467 -0.76 39.13 19.59
CA ARG A 467 0.68 39.39 19.44
C ARG A 467 1.38 39.51 20.79
N LEU A 468 2.69 39.27 20.79
CA LEU A 468 3.53 39.58 21.95
C LEU A 468 3.50 41.08 22.21
N ALA A 469 3.30 41.47 23.48
CA ALA A 469 3.32 42.88 23.88
C ALA A 469 4.72 43.52 23.75
N SER A 470 5.76 42.71 23.67
CA SER A 470 7.15 43.09 23.40
C SER A 470 7.96 41.88 22.93
N ASP A 471 8.98 42.10 22.10
CA ASP A 471 9.92 41.07 21.66
C ASP A 471 10.43 40.24 22.85
N LEU A 472 10.41 38.92 22.70
CA LEU A 472 10.77 37.97 23.75
C LEU A 472 11.87 37.03 23.24
N THR A 473 12.92 36.89 24.05
CA THR A 473 13.96 35.88 23.86
C THR A 473 14.08 35.08 25.15
N ILE A 474 14.02 33.76 25.05
CA ILE A 474 14.15 32.83 26.18
C ILE A 474 15.47 32.06 26.08
N THR A 475 16.06 31.72 27.22
CA THR A 475 17.26 30.85 27.30
C THR A 475 16.98 29.71 28.25
N ILE A 476 16.85 28.51 27.70
CA ILE A 476 16.55 27.27 28.40
C ILE A 476 17.89 26.55 28.66
N PRO A 477 18.30 26.36 29.93
CA PRO A 477 19.54 25.66 30.27
C PRO A 477 19.39 24.14 30.13
N ASP A 478 20.49 23.45 29.82
CA ASP A 478 20.58 22.00 29.65
C ASP A 478 20.77 21.23 30.97
N ASP A 479 21.09 21.92 32.08
CA ASP A 479 21.42 21.28 33.37
C ASP A 479 20.29 21.28 34.40
N VAL A 480 19.03 21.44 33.96
CA VAL A 480 17.84 21.54 34.82
C VAL A 480 16.78 20.50 34.48
N THR A 481 15.92 20.16 35.44
CA THR A 481 14.80 19.23 35.22
C THR A 481 13.51 19.93 34.77
N SER A 482 13.47 21.26 34.85
CA SER A 482 12.34 22.11 34.46
C SER A 482 12.80 23.57 34.38
N HIS A 483 12.21 24.36 33.49
CA HIS A 483 12.53 25.78 33.33
C HIS A 483 11.27 26.67 33.48
N ASP A 484 11.38 27.78 34.21
CA ASP A 484 10.31 28.77 34.36
C ASP A 484 10.56 29.94 33.39
N VAL A 485 9.73 30.03 32.34
CA VAL A 485 9.80 31.11 31.33
C VAL A 485 9.21 32.43 31.83
N GLY A 486 8.63 32.45 33.04
CA GLY A 486 8.09 33.64 33.67
C GLY A 486 6.71 34.04 33.13
N ALA A 487 6.44 35.34 33.14
CA ALA A 487 5.17 35.90 32.70
C ALA A 487 5.27 36.46 31.27
N ILE A 488 4.51 35.89 30.34
CA ILE A 488 4.40 36.35 28.95
C ILE A 488 3.14 37.22 28.84
N ALA A 489 3.28 38.40 28.24
CA ALA A 489 2.18 39.34 28.04
C ALA A 489 1.82 39.43 26.55
N LEU A 490 0.54 39.24 26.24
CA LEU A 490 -0.04 39.37 24.92
C LEU A 490 -0.88 40.64 24.81
N SER A 491 -1.01 41.14 23.59
CA SER A 491 -1.94 42.21 23.21
C SER A 491 -2.87 41.73 22.10
N GLU A 492 -4.15 42.09 22.20
CA GLU A 492 -5.17 41.77 21.21
C GLU A 492 -5.21 42.80 20.07
N GLN A 493 -5.25 42.33 18.83
CA GLN A 493 -5.34 43.17 17.64
C GLN A 493 -6.78 43.60 17.34
N SER A 494 -6.92 44.71 16.62
CA SER A 494 -8.24 45.14 16.14
C SER A 494 -8.66 44.30 14.93
N MET A 495 -9.85 43.71 15.00
CA MET A 495 -10.47 42.96 13.91
C MET A 495 -11.22 43.89 12.96
N PHE A 496 -11.14 43.61 11.65
CA PHE A 496 -11.82 44.36 10.60
C PHE A 496 -12.64 43.45 9.68
N SER A 497 -13.83 43.92 9.29
CA SER A 497 -14.78 43.20 8.46
C SER A 497 -14.36 43.22 6.99
N VAL A 498 -14.24 42.04 6.40
CA VAL A 498 -13.94 41.78 4.99
C VAL A 498 -15.13 41.06 4.37
N ARG A 499 -15.51 41.45 3.14
CA ARG A 499 -16.69 40.92 2.46
C ARG A 499 -16.38 40.58 1.02
N GLY A 500 -17.15 39.64 0.48
CA GLY A 500 -16.95 39.20 -0.88
C GLY A 500 -17.99 38.20 -1.35
N SER A 501 -17.73 37.58 -2.49
CA SER A 501 -18.59 36.56 -3.08
C SER A 501 -17.82 35.53 -3.89
N PHE A 502 -18.41 34.35 -4.11
CA PHE A 502 -17.90 33.30 -4.98
C PHE A 502 -18.92 32.98 -6.07
N ALA A 503 -18.43 32.90 -7.31
CA ALA A 503 -19.21 32.46 -8.45
C ALA A 503 -18.41 31.50 -9.35
N ASP A 504 -19.12 30.67 -10.13
CA ASP A 504 -18.52 29.94 -11.24
C ASP A 504 -18.27 30.85 -12.46
N THR A 505 -17.60 30.33 -13.49
CA THR A 505 -17.37 31.05 -14.77
C THR A 505 -18.65 31.46 -15.52
N SER A 506 -19.80 30.88 -15.17
CA SER A 506 -21.13 31.23 -15.70
C SER A 506 -21.83 32.31 -14.87
N GLY A 507 -21.27 32.71 -13.73
CA GLY A 507 -21.82 33.69 -12.80
C GLY A 507 -22.86 33.11 -11.85
N ASN A 508 -22.96 31.78 -11.71
CA ASN A 508 -23.81 31.18 -10.69
C ASN A 508 -23.08 31.24 -9.34
N PRO A 509 -23.79 31.57 -8.24
CA PRO A 509 -23.19 31.58 -6.93
C PRO A 509 -22.76 30.16 -6.51
N ILE A 510 -21.57 30.06 -5.92
CA ILE A 510 -21.03 28.82 -5.37
C ILE A 510 -20.55 29.06 -3.94
N TRP A 511 -20.28 28.00 -3.18
CA TRP A 511 -19.61 28.11 -1.88
C TRP A 511 -18.13 27.74 -2.00
N ALA A 512 -17.28 28.47 -1.29
CA ALA A 512 -15.87 28.17 -1.06
C ALA A 512 -15.45 28.80 0.29
N ASP A 513 -14.36 28.31 0.85
CA ASP A 513 -13.77 28.89 2.05
C ASP A 513 -12.79 29.99 1.67
N VAL A 514 -12.70 31.01 2.54
CA VAL A 514 -11.80 32.16 2.38
C VAL A 514 -10.70 32.08 3.42
N ILE A 515 -9.46 31.94 2.95
CA ILE A 515 -8.27 31.76 3.78
C ILE A 515 -7.36 32.97 3.58
N PHE A 516 -6.83 33.52 4.67
CA PHE A 516 -5.86 34.61 4.63
C PHE A 516 -4.46 34.03 4.80
N VAL A 517 -3.54 34.37 3.91
CA VAL A 517 -2.20 33.77 3.87
C VAL A 517 -1.15 34.86 4.06
N ASN A 518 -0.13 34.60 4.88
CA ASN A 518 0.98 35.52 5.04
C ASN A 518 1.74 35.65 3.70
N PRO A 519 1.92 36.87 3.16
CA PRO A 519 2.64 37.07 1.89
C PRO A 519 4.14 36.73 1.97
N ASP A 520 4.73 36.74 3.16
CA ASP A 520 6.15 36.43 3.39
C ASP A 520 6.39 34.93 3.66
N ASP A 521 5.34 34.20 4.09
CA ASP A 521 5.36 32.76 4.35
C ASP A 521 4.01 32.13 3.94
N LEU A 522 3.98 31.43 2.81
CA LEU A 522 2.75 30.87 2.27
C LEU A 522 2.22 29.66 3.05
N GLU A 523 3.04 29.08 3.95
CA GLU A 523 2.61 28.01 4.84
C GLU A 523 1.83 28.55 6.04
N GLU A 524 1.98 29.85 6.35
CA GLU A 524 1.25 30.51 7.44
C GLU A 524 -0.12 31.00 6.96
N GLN A 525 -1.16 30.21 7.27
CA GLN A 525 -2.54 30.46 6.90
C GLN A 525 -3.39 30.79 8.14
N PHE A 526 -4.33 31.72 7.97
CA PHE A 526 -5.19 32.23 9.01
C PHE A 526 -6.66 32.11 8.59
N TRP A 527 -7.46 31.54 9.48
CA TRP A 527 -8.89 31.40 9.27
C TRP A 527 -9.62 32.59 9.90
N PRO A 528 -10.39 33.35 9.12
CA PRO A 528 -11.05 34.53 9.64
C PRO A 528 -12.30 34.13 10.44
N MET A 529 -12.72 34.98 11.38
CA MET A 529 -13.94 34.75 12.15
C MET A 529 -15.17 35.20 11.36
N TRP A 530 -16.28 34.46 11.38
CA TRP A 530 -17.51 34.93 10.74
C TRP A 530 -18.01 36.25 11.33
N ASP A 531 -18.39 37.21 10.48
CA ASP A 531 -18.97 38.48 10.91
C ASP A 531 -20.49 38.35 11.07
N ASP A 532 -20.91 37.77 12.20
CA ASP A 532 -22.32 37.57 12.55
C ASP A 532 -23.13 38.88 12.65
N SER A 533 -22.46 40.04 12.66
CA SER A 533 -23.16 41.33 12.60
C SER A 533 -23.79 41.60 11.22
N VAL A 534 -23.38 40.84 10.20
CA VAL A 534 -23.88 40.91 8.82
C VAL A 534 -24.95 39.85 8.60
N GLY A 535 -26.22 40.22 8.83
CA GLY A 535 -27.36 39.39 8.44
C GLY A 535 -27.65 39.42 6.93
N ASP A 536 -28.41 38.43 6.46
CA ASP A 536 -28.96 38.34 5.09
C ASP A 536 -27.93 38.23 3.94
N LEU A 537 -26.85 37.45 4.10
CA LEU A 537 -25.96 37.08 2.98
C LEU A 537 -26.73 36.28 1.92
N GLN A 538 -26.56 36.64 0.64
CA GLN A 538 -27.09 35.84 -0.47
C GLN A 538 -26.22 34.60 -0.74
N ASP A 539 -26.74 33.67 -1.53
CA ASP A 539 -25.97 32.49 -1.96
C ASP A 539 -24.66 32.95 -2.61
N GLY A 540 -23.55 32.38 -2.15
CA GLY A 540 -22.20 32.71 -2.58
C GLY A 540 -21.57 33.94 -1.94
N GLU A 541 -22.26 34.72 -1.10
CA GLU A 541 -21.66 35.84 -0.37
C GLU A 541 -21.02 35.41 0.97
N PHE A 542 -19.94 36.08 1.37
CA PHE A 542 -19.30 35.90 2.67
C PHE A 542 -19.04 37.25 3.38
N ALA A 543 -18.99 37.20 4.70
CA ALA A 543 -18.57 38.30 5.56
C ALA A 543 -17.80 37.74 6.76
N VAL A 544 -16.54 38.15 6.89
CA VAL A 544 -15.61 37.62 7.89
C VAL A 544 -14.82 38.76 8.52
N ASN A 545 -14.24 38.53 9.69
CA ASN A 545 -13.40 39.45 10.45
C ASN A 545 -11.99 38.86 10.53
N ILE A 546 -10.99 39.68 10.23
CA ILE A 546 -9.56 39.33 10.35
C ILE A 546 -8.80 40.55 10.94
N PRO A 547 -7.69 40.36 11.67
CA PRO A 547 -6.89 41.46 12.23
C PRO A 547 -6.34 42.42 11.18
N GLU A 548 -5.87 43.58 11.63
CA GLU A 548 -5.03 44.44 10.77
C GLU A 548 -3.73 43.72 10.36
N GLY A 549 -3.42 43.78 9.08
CA GLY A 549 -2.25 43.12 8.52
C GLY A 549 -2.17 43.19 6.99
N GLU A 550 -1.12 42.59 6.45
CA GLU A 550 -0.97 42.35 5.01
C GLU A 550 -1.19 40.88 4.71
N TYR A 551 -2.08 40.57 3.77
CA TYR A 551 -2.50 39.21 3.48
C TYR A 551 -2.63 38.98 1.97
N LEU A 552 -2.29 37.77 1.52
CA LEU A 552 -2.91 37.19 0.32
C LEU A 552 -4.24 36.56 0.74
N VAL A 553 -5.21 36.46 -0.17
CA VAL A 553 -6.51 35.84 0.13
C VAL A 553 -6.76 34.70 -0.84
N LEU A 554 -6.97 33.49 -0.33
CA LEU A 554 -7.18 32.26 -1.09
C LEU A 554 -8.65 31.84 -0.99
N ALA A 555 -9.24 31.49 -2.13
CA ALA A 555 -10.52 30.80 -2.21
C ALA A 555 -10.29 29.31 -2.47
N GLU A 556 -10.81 28.46 -1.61
CA GLU A 556 -10.65 27.01 -1.71
C GLU A 556 -11.97 26.25 -1.57
N ARG A 557 -12.15 25.20 -2.38
CA ARG A 557 -13.32 24.31 -2.29
C ARG A 557 -12.90 22.86 -2.10
N PHE A 558 -13.25 22.29 -0.95
CA PHE A 558 -12.77 20.99 -0.49
C PHE A 558 -13.28 19.78 -1.30
N ASP A 559 -14.36 19.92 -2.05
CA ASP A 559 -14.86 18.82 -2.89
C ASP A 559 -14.06 18.60 -4.18
N GLY A 560 -13.07 19.46 -4.46
CA GLY A 560 -12.13 19.30 -5.57
C GLY A 560 -12.69 19.62 -6.95
N MET A 561 -13.94 20.07 -7.12
CA MET A 561 -14.48 20.32 -8.47
C MET A 561 -14.06 21.67 -9.07
N PHE A 562 -13.50 22.58 -8.26
CA PHE A 562 -13.03 23.89 -8.71
C PHE A 562 -11.55 24.07 -8.39
N VAL A 563 -10.86 24.87 -9.19
CA VAL A 563 -9.46 25.22 -8.95
C VAL A 563 -9.39 26.29 -7.86
N SER A 564 -8.69 26.01 -6.75
CA SER A 564 -8.40 26.99 -5.70
C SER A 564 -7.64 28.18 -6.30
N LYS A 565 -7.94 29.39 -5.84
CA LYS A 565 -7.43 30.60 -6.49
C LYS A 565 -7.16 31.72 -5.50
N PHE A 566 -5.97 32.31 -5.59
CA PHE A 566 -5.66 33.56 -4.89
C PHE A 566 -6.41 34.75 -5.52
N PHE A 567 -6.78 35.70 -4.68
CA PHE A 567 -7.41 36.93 -5.11
C PHE A 567 -6.46 37.73 -5.99
N ASP A 568 -6.96 38.07 -7.18
CA ASP A 568 -6.26 38.83 -8.21
C ASP A 568 -7.30 39.81 -8.78
N GLY A 569 -7.46 40.94 -8.09
CA GLY A 569 -8.49 41.93 -8.37
C GLY A 569 -8.21 42.73 -9.64
N ASP A 570 -6.95 42.80 -10.08
CA ASP A 570 -6.56 43.44 -11.34
C ASP A 570 -6.46 42.46 -12.53
N SER A 571 -6.58 41.17 -12.26
CA SER A 571 -6.52 40.07 -13.23
C SER A 571 -5.21 40.01 -14.01
N ASN A 572 -4.09 40.30 -13.35
CA ASN A 572 -2.76 40.29 -13.97
C ASN A 572 -2.07 38.89 -13.97
N GLY A 573 -2.66 37.90 -13.29
CA GLY A 573 -2.13 36.54 -13.16
C GLY A 573 -1.23 36.34 -11.93
N SER A 574 -1.15 37.30 -11.02
CA SER A 574 -0.41 37.24 -9.76
C SER A 574 -1.35 37.58 -8.61
N ALA A 575 -1.15 36.96 -7.45
CA ALA A 575 -1.95 37.26 -6.26
C ALA A 575 -1.72 38.70 -5.76
N ASP A 576 -2.79 39.38 -5.37
CA ASP A 576 -2.74 40.71 -4.76
C ASP A 576 -2.49 40.61 -3.25
N THR A 577 -1.50 41.34 -2.74
CA THR A 577 -1.34 41.59 -1.30
C THR A 577 -2.29 42.70 -0.85
N LEU A 578 -3.19 42.39 0.08
CA LEU A 578 -4.19 43.31 0.62
C LEU A 578 -3.78 43.79 2.01
N THR A 579 -3.81 45.11 2.22
CA THR A 579 -3.67 45.72 3.54
C THR A 579 -5.04 45.85 4.19
N ILE A 580 -5.29 45.09 5.25
CA ILE A 580 -6.52 45.14 6.04
C ILE A 580 -6.32 46.13 7.19
N ASP A 581 -7.19 47.15 7.26
CA ASP A 581 -7.19 48.16 8.31
C ASP A 581 -8.59 48.79 8.50
N ALA A 582 -8.70 49.81 9.35
CA ALA A 582 -9.95 50.51 9.64
C ALA A 582 -10.61 51.20 8.44
N ASP A 583 -9.86 51.47 7.38
CA ASP A 583 -10.34 52.11 6.16
C ASP A 583 -10.64 51.09 5.03
N PHE A 584 -10.37 49.80 5.25
CA PHE A 584 -10.64 48.72 4.29
C PHE A 584 -12.12 48.66 3.90
N ASN A 585 -12.40 48.69 2.60
CA ASN A 585 -13.76 48.72 2.05
C ASN A 585 -13.92 48.00 0.69
N GLN A 586 -12.88 47.28 0.26
CA GLN A 586 -12.90 46.54 -1.01
C GLN A 586 -13.72 45.26 -0.86
N SER A 587 -14.53 44.94 -1.89
CA SER A 587 -15.17 43.62 -2.02
C SER A 587 -14.17 42.64 -2.63
N ILE A 588 -14.06 41.45 -2.05
CA ILE A 588 -13.19 40.37 -2.50
C ILE A 588 -14.05 39.33 -3.24
N ASP A 589 -14.26 39.55 -4.52
CA ASP A 589 -15.12 38.69 -5.34
C ASP A 589 -14.29 37.69 -6.17
N PHE A 590 -14.61 36.41 -6.05
CA PHE A 590 -13.95 35.31 -6.76
C PHE A 590 -14.81 34.75 -7.87
N VAL A 591 -14.18 34.47 -9.00
CA VAL A 591 -14.72 33.61 -10.06
C VAL A 591 -13.83 32.37 -10.13
N LEU A 592 -14.37 31.22 -9.73
CA LEU A 592 -13.65 29.94 -9.75
C LEU A 592 -13.94 29.18 -11.04
N GLU A 593 -12.87 28.65 -11.62
CA GLU A 593 -12.95 27.77 -12.79
C GLU A 593 -13.19 26.34 -12.32
N SER A 594 -14.12 25.64 -12.98
CA SER A 594 -14.25 24.20 -12.77
C SER A 594 -12.95 23.53 -13.17
N ARG A 595 -12.52 22.51 -12.43
CA ARG A 595 -11.36 21.72 -12.82
C ARG A 595 -11.58 21.13 -14.22
N PRO A 596 -10.56 21.15 -15.10
CA PRO A 596 -10.57 20.35 -16.31
C PRO A 596 -10.96 18.90 -15.96
N SER A 597 -11.85 18.32 -16.76
CA SER A 597 -12.34 16.97 -16.54
C SER A 597 -12.48 16.22 -17.85
N ALA A 598 -12.22 14.92 -17.79
CA ALA A 598 -12.66 13.94 -18.77
C ALA A 598 -14.16 13.67 -18.59
N THR A 599 -14.85 13.39 -19.70
CA THR A 599 -16.26 12.97 -19.69
C THR A 599 -16.34 11.47 -19.92
N ILE A 600 -17.13 10.76 -19.12
CA ILE A 600 -17.38 9.32 -19.33
C ILE A 600 -18.87 9.11 -19.56
N ASN A 601 -19.20 8.33 -20.59
CA ASN A 601 -20.55 7.87 -20.82
C ASN A 601 -20.62 6.36 -20.58
N ILE A 602 -21.60 5.95 -19.77
CA ILE A 602 -21.82 4.56 -19.40
C ILE A 602 -23.30 4.26 -19.23
N LYS A 603 -23.72 3.06 -19.58
CA LYS A 603 -25.11 2.61 -19.44
C LYS A 603 -25.22 1.46 -18.46
N LEU A 604 -26.09 1.57 -17.45
CA LEU A 604 -26.29 0.54 -16.44
C LEU A 604 -27.68 -0.10 -16.60
N ILE A 605 -27.72 -1.43 -16.69
CA ILE A 605 -28.94 -2.23 -16.79
C ILE A 605 -28.93 -3.38 -15.81
N ASP A 606 -30.10 -3.74 -15.31
CA ASP A 606 -30.29 -4.91 -14.46
C ASP A 606 -30.13 -6.20 -15.28
N ALA A 607 -29.31 -7.13 -14.80
CA ALA A 607 -28.97 -8.35 -15.54
C ALA A 607 -30.18 -9.28 -15.80
N ASN A 608 -31.19 -9.22 -14.92
CA ASN A 608 -32.34 -10.12 -14.96
C ASN A 608 -33.53 -9.51 -15.72
N THR A 609 -33.76 -8.22 -15.53
CA THR A 609 -34.93 -7.50 -16.06
C THR A 609 -34.61 -6.62 -17.26
N SER A 610 -33.35 -6.25 -17.45
CA SER A 610 -32.89 -5.23 -18.40
C SER A 610 -33.46 -3.82 -18.14
N ASP A 611 -34.04 -3.59 -16.96
CA ASP A 611 -34.49 -2.27 -16.54
C ASP A 611 -33.29 -1.38 -16.20
N PRO A 612 -33.40 -0.04 -16.36
CA PRO A 612 -32.31 0.87 -16.08
C PRO A 612 -31.99 0.93 -14.58
N VAL A 613 -30.70 0.78 -14.24
CA VAL A 613 -30.25 0.87 -12.84
C VAL A 613 -30.12 2.34 -12.45
N LYS A 614 -30.84 2.75 -11.41
CA LYS A 614 -30.85 4.12 -10.88
C LYS A 614 -29.86 4.26 -9.72
N TYR A 615 -29.46 5.49 -9.44
CA TYR A 615 -28.70 5.88 -8.26
C TYR A 615 -27.34 5.20 -8.09
N ALA A 616 -26.71 4.79 -9.19
CA ALA A 616 -25.37 4.23 -9.14
C ALA A 616 -24.34 5.26 -8.70
N TRP A 617 -23.35 4.82 -7.94
CA TRP A 617 -22.13 5.55 -7.59
C TRP A 617 -20.93 4.92 -8.30
N PHE A 618 -19.84 5.69 -8.35
CA PHE A 618 -18.73 5.49 -9.27
C PHE A 618 -17.44 5.84 -8.54
N ASP A 619 -16.61 4.83 -8.32
CA ASP A 619 -15.38 4.98 -7.52
C ASP A 619 -14.18 4.96 -8.46
N PHE A 620 -13.50 6.10 -8.57
CA PHE A 620 -12.23 6.22 -9.30
C PHE A 620 -11.09 6.15 -8.30
N PHE A 621 -10.54 4.95 -8.17
CA PHE A 621 -9.36 4.69 -7.35
C PHE A 621 -8.11 5.17 -8.11
N ASP A 622 -7.08 5.58 -7.38
CA ASP A 622 -5.76 5.71 -7.98
C ASP A 622 -5.36 4.36 -8.62
N ALA A 623 -4.76 4.43 -9.80
CA ALA A 623 -4.44 3.23 -10.56
C ALA A 623 -3.30 2.39 -9.98
N GLU A 624 -2.40 2.99 -9.20
CA GLU A 624 -1.26 2.27 -8.60
C GLU A 624 -1.15 2.43 -7.08
N ASP A 625 -1.97 3.28 -6.44
CA ASP A 625 -2.02 3.41 -4.98
C ASP A 625 -3.40 3.05 -4.43
N GLU A 626 -3.56 1.84 -3.88
CA GLU A 626 -4.77 1.44 -3.14
C GLU A 626 -5.08 2.40 -1.97
N PHE A 627 -4.07 3.06 -1.42
CA PHE A 627 -4.20 4.03 -0.32
C PHE A 627 -4.44 5.46 -0.81
N GLY A 628 -4.46 5.64 -2.14
CA GLY A 628 -4.75 6.89 -2.81
C GLY A 628 -6.19 7.35 -2.58
N PRO A 629 -6.47 8.65 -2.78
CA PRO A 629 -7.81 9.17 -2.59
C PRO A 629 -8.78 8.66 -3.65
N ILE A 630 -9.95 8.18 -3.23
CA ILE A 630 -11.02 7.88 -4.17
C ILE A 630 -11.66 9.19 -4.64
N ILE A 631 -11.75 9.33 -5.96
CA ILE A 631 -12.41 10.46 -6.60
C ILE A 631 -13.84 10.05 -6.97
N PHE A 632 -14.82 10.81 -6.47
CA PHE A 632 -16.19 10.69 -6.93
C PHE A 632 -16.46 11.67 -8.07
N PRO A 633 -17.05 11.22 -9.19
CA PRO A 633 -17.31 12.09 -10.33
C PRO A 633 -18.51 13.00 -10.08
N GLU A 634 -18.59 14.09 -10.84
CA GLU A 634 -19.86 14.82 -11.01
C GLU A 634 -20.83 13.93 -11.78
N VAL A 635 -22.00 13.67 -11.18
CA VAL A 635 -23.12 12.94 -11.83
C VAL A 635 -24.31 13.89 -11.94
N ASN A 636 -24.71 14.23 -13.16
CA ASN A 636 -25.86 15.11 -13.40
C ASN A 636 -27.00 14.34 -14.07
N VAL A 637 -27.83 13.69 -13.25
CA VAL A 637 -28.96 12.86 -13.69
C VAL A 637 -30.19 13.15 -12.85
N ASP A 638 -31.33 13.39 -13.50
CA ASP A 638 -32.64 13.39 -12.84
C ASP A 638 -33.18 11.95 -12.79
N PHE A 639 -32.94 11.27 -11.67
CA PHE A 639 -33.35 9.88 -11.47
C PHE A 639 -34.87 9.69 -11.44
N GLU A 640 -35.65 10.74 -11.21
CA GLU A 640 -37.10 10.69 -11.21
C GLU A 640 -37.70 10.91 -12.60
N ASP A 641 -36.88 11.25 -13.60
CA ASP A 641 -37.35 11.35 -14.97
C ASP A 641 -37.83 9.96 -15.46
N PRO A 642 -39.12 9.81 -15.83
CA PRO A 642 -39.65 8.55 -16.35
C PRO A 642 -39.03 8.12 -17.69
N SER A 643 -38.24 8.99 -18.33
CA SER A 643 -37.46 8.70 -19.54
C SER A 643 -36.03 8.25 -19.28
N PHE A 644 -35.59 8.19 -18.02
CA PHE A 644 -34.27 7.66 -17.65
C PHE A 644 -34.09 6.23 -18.17
N ASP A 645 -33.05 6.03 -18.97
CA ASP A 645 -32.80 4.78 -19.71
C ASP A 645 -31.49 4.08 -19.31
N GLY A 646 -30.95 4.46 -18.15
CA GLY A 646 -29.75 3.88 -17.56
C GLY A 646 -28.45 4.56 -17.98
N ASN A 647 -28.49 5.61 -18.80
CA ASN A 647 -27.30 6.34 -19.20
C ASN A 647 -26.83 7.33 -18.12
N TYR A 648 -25.54 7.29 -17.84
CA TYR A 648 -24.83 8.20 -16.96
C TYR A 648 -23.76 8.96 -17.77
N THR A 649 -23.65 10.26 -17.51
CA THR A 649 -22.54 11.08 -17.95
C THR A 649 -21.79 11.56 -16.71
N LEU A 650 -20.56 11.09 -16.57
CA LEU A 650 -19.68 11.38 -15.44
C LEU A 650 -18.65 12.43 -15.87
N LYS A 651 -18.28 13.33 -14.96
CA LYS A 651 -17.07 14.14 -15.12
C LYS A 651 -16.10 13.89 -13.99
N VAL A 652 -14.86 13.62 -14.35
CA VAL A 652 -13.76 13.30 -13.43
C VAL A 652 -12.48 13.96 -13.96
N PRO A 653 -11.56 14.45 -13.12
CA PRO A 653 -10.28 14.96 -13.59
C PRO A 653 -9.53 13.94 -14.45
N GLY A 654 -8.81 14.39 -15.47
CA GLY A 654 -7.91 13.56 -16.25
C GLY A 654 -6.87 12.90 -15.36
N GLY A 655 -6.55 11.65 -15.64
CA GLY A 655 -5.71 10.81 -14.80
C GLY A 655 -5.82 9.34 -15.20
N THR A 656 -5.01 8.50 -14.55
CA THR A 656 -5.10 7.04 -14.70
C THR A 656 -5.75 6.51 -13.43
N TYR A 657 -6.83 5.75 -13.60
CA TYR A 657 -7.63 5.23 -12.48
C TYR A 657 -7.85 3.74 -12.59
N LYS A 658 -8.22 3.11 -11.49
CA LYS A 658 -9.00 1.86 -11.47
C LYS A 658 -10.45 2.22 -11.15
N PHE A 659 -11.41 1.50 -11.73
CA PHE A 659 -12.80 1.96 -11.77
C PHE A 659 -13.79 0.89 -11.33
N SER A 660 -14.62 1.23 -10.34
CA SER A 660 -15.73 0.40 -9.88
C SER A 660 -17.07 1.15 -9.91
N ILE A 661 -18.15 0.35 -9.92
CA ILE A 661 -19.53 0.81 -9.96
C ILE A 661 -20.31 0.05 -8.91
N GLY A 662 -21.04 0.78 -8.09
CA GLY A 662 -22.05 0.21 -7.20
C GLY A 662 -23.40 0.89 -7.38
N ALA A 663 -24.46 0.23 -6.93
CA ALA A 663 -25.79 0.83 -6.89
C ALA A 663 -26.62 0.22 -5.74
N ASP A 664 -27.61 0.97 -5.26
CA ASP A 664 -28.49 0.54 -4.17
C ASP A 664 -29.18 -0.78 -4.53
N ARG A 665 -28.95 -1.82 -3.73
CA ARG A 665 -29.42 -3.21 -3.91
C ARG A 665 -28.81 -4.01 -5.08
N TYR A 666 -27.66 -3.57 -5.59
CA TYR A 666 -26.90 -4.28 -6.61
C TYR A 666 -25.53 -4.70 -6.08
N GLU A 667 -25.01 -5.81 -6.58
CA GLU A 667 -23.62 -6.23 -6.37
C GLU A 667 -22.67 -5.21 -7.02
N ASN A 668 -21.56 -4.91 -6.35
CA ASN A 668 -20.52 -4.04 -6.89
C ASN A 668 -19.84 -4.70 -8.10
N MET A 669 -19.53 -3.88 -9.11
CA MET A 669 -18.89 -4.30 -10.34
C MET A 669 -17.57 -3.54 -10.51
N PHE A 670 -16.48 -4.25 -10.72
CA PHE A 670 -15.18 -3.66 -11.02
C PHE A 670 -14.88 -3.83 -12.51
N ARG A 671 -14.27 -2.80 -13.12
CA ARG A 671 -13.75 -2.93 -14.48
C ARG A 671 -12.47 -3.75 -14.42
N ILE A 672 -12.45 -4.87 -15.12
CA ILE A 672 -11.30 -5.79 -15.15
C ILE A 672 -10.93 -6.10 -16.60
N LEU A 673 -9.92 -6.94 -16.79
CA LEU A 673 -9.64 -7.60 -18.06
C LEU A 673 -10.07 -9.04 -17.97
N ASP A 674 -10.82 -9.50 -18.97
CA ASP A 674 -11.20 -10.91 -19.09
C ASP A 674 -10.02 -11.78 -19.53
N GLU A 675 -10.28 -13.08 -19.65
CA GLU A 675 -9.30 -14.09 -20.06
C GLU A 675 -8.74 -13.90 -21.48
N SER A 676 -9.25 -12.96 -22.26
CA SER A 676 -8.72 -12.60 -23.58
C SER A 676 -7.90 -11.30 -23.56
N GLY A 677 -7.73 -10.69 -22.38
CA GLY A 677 -7.18 -9.35 -22.24
C GLY A 677 -8.14 -8.25 -22.70
N SER A 678 -9.43 -8.56 -22.87
CA SER A 678 -10.46 -7.58 -23.24
C SER A 678 -11.12 -6.98 -22.00
N GLU A 679 -11.46 -5.71 -22.08
CA GLU A 679 -12.13 -5.00 -20.99
C GLU A 679 -13.51 -5.59 -20.71
N THR A 680 -13.75 -5.96 -19.46
CA THR A 680 -15.04 -6.47 -18.99
C THR A 680 -15.36 -5.96 -17.60
N TRP A 681 -16.50 -6.39 -17.07
CA TRP A 681 -16.98 -6.07 -15.73
C TRP A 681 -17.15 -7.35 -14.94
N SER A 682 -16.58 -7.41 -13.75
CA SER A 682 -16.74 -8.54 -12.83
C SER A 682 -17.27 -8.09 -11.49
N LYS A 683 -18.00 -8.99 -10.85
CA LYS A 683 -18.40 -8.83 -9.46
C LYS A 683 -17.37 -9.43 -8.51
N ASP A 684 -17.46 -9.02 -7.25
CA ASP A 684 -16.68 -9.53 -6.12
C ASP A 684 -15.14 -9.37 -6.27
N THR A 685 -14.67 -8.51 -7.15
CA THR A 685 -13.24 -8.24 -7.40
C THR A 685 -12.76 -7.05 -6.60
N ILE A 686 -11.49 -7.09 -6.18
CA ILE A 686 -10.85 -6.04 -5.38
C ILE A 686 -10.00 -5.10 -6.24
N TRP A 687 -9.42 -4.07 -5.62
CA TRP A 687 -8.57 -3.10 -6.31
C TRP A 687 -7.42 -3.77 -7.09
N ASP A 688 -6.80 -4.82 -6.55
CA ASP A 688 -5.71 -5.56 -7.21
C ASP A 688 -6.11 -6.18 -8.55
N ASP A 689 -7.38 -6.59 -8.70
CA ASP A 689 -7.91 -7.19 -9.94
C ASP A 689 -8.29 -6.14 -10.99
N GLY A 690 -8.39 -4.88 -10.58
CA GLY A 690 -8.90 -3.77 -11.38
C GLY A 690 -8.03 -3.41 -12.57
N SER A 691 -8.65 -3.17 -13.73
CA SER A 691 -7.94 -2.71 -14.92
C SER A 691 -7.84 -1.20 -15.00
N LYS A 692 -6.69 -0.70 -15.44
CA LYS A 692 -6.42 0.74 -15.56
C LYS A 692 -7.31 1.38 -16.64
N ILE A 693 -7.76 2.59 -16.39
CA ILE A 693 -8.44 3.46 -17.35
C ILE A 693 -7.72 4.81 -17.38
N ILE A 694 -7.25 5.21 -18.57
CA ILE A 694 -6.60 6.51 -18.79
C ILE A 694 -7.65 7.49 -19.30
N LEU A 695 -7.81 8.58 -18.56
CA LEU A 695 -8.75 9.65 -18.84
C LEU A 695 -7.98 10.94 -19.13
N VAL A 696 -8.39 11.63 -20.18
CA VAL A 696 -7.73 12.87 -20.61
C VAL A 696 -8.75 14.00 -20.56
N ASP A 697 -8.38 15.11 -19.96
CA ASP A 697 -9.25 16.28 -19.85
C ASP A 697 -9.79 16.73 -21.20
N GLY A 698 -11.08 17.04 -21.24
CA GLY A 698 -11.79 17.46 -22.44
C GLY A 698 -12.13 16.33 -23.42
N ASN A 699 -11.63 15.11 -23.23
CA ASN A 699 -12.02 13.94 -24.02
C ASN A 699 -13.28 13.27 -23.47
N VAL A 700 -13.98 12.54 -24.35
CA VAL A 700 -15.13 11.71 -24.00
C VAL A 700 -14.74 10.24 -24.14
N THR A 701 -14.93 9.46 -23.08
CA THR A 701 -14.70 8.01 -23.04
C THR A 701 -16.05 7.28 -22.97
N GLU A 702 -16.27 6.33 -23.86
CA GLU A 702 -17.51 5.54 -23.94
C GLU A 702 -17.26 4.13 -23.38
N LEU A 703 -17.86 3.79 -22.24
CA LEU A 703 -17.67 2.48 -21.58
C LEU A 703 -18.75 1.44 -21.92
N GLY A 704 -19.68 1.79 -22.81
CA GLY A 704 -20.73 0.88 -23.26
C GLY A 704 -21.77 0.60 -22.18
N SER A 705 -22.23 -0.66 -22.10
CA SER A 705 -23.28 -1.09 -21.17
C SER A 705 -22.77 -2.11 -20.17
N VAL A 706 -23.09 -1.89 -18.89
CA VAL A 706 -22.78 -2.77 -17.77
C VAL A 706 -24.07 -3.43 -17.29
N SER A 707 -24.01 -4.74 -17.13
CA SER A 707 -25.10 -5.55 -16.62
C SER A 707 -24.86 -5.82 -15.14
N MET A 708 -25.67 -5.24 -14.24
CA MET A 708 -25.51 -5.38 -12.79
C MET A 708 -26.48 -6.41 -12.22
N SER A 709 -25.99 -7.24 -11.31
CA SER A 709 -26.79 -8.24 -10.60
C SER A 709 -27.43 -7.63 -9.36
N ALA A 710 -28.76 -7.64 -9.29
CA ALA A 710 -29.46 -7.31 -8.05
C ALA A 710 -29.23 -8.42 -7.00
N PHE A 711 -29.20 -8.07 -5.72
CA PHE A 711 -29.10 -9.08 -4.67
C PHE A 711 -30.29 -10.06 -4.73
N GLU A 712 -30.01 -11.36 -4.74
CA GLU A 712 -31.05 -12.41 -4.79
C GLU A 712 -31.73 -12.65 -3.42
N LYS A 713 -31.07 -12.22 -2.36
CA LYS A 713 -31.52 -12.37 -0.97
C LYS A 713 -32.46 -11.22 -0.58
N SER A 714 -33.46 -11.51 0.26
CA SER A 714 -34.23 -10.44 0.90
C SER A 714 -33.33 -9.62 1.83
N ASP A 715 -33.68 -8.37 2.16
CA ASP A 715 -32.94 -7.57 3.16
C ASP A 715 -32.77 -8.36 4.49
N ALA A 716 -33.77 -9.19 4.84
CA ALA A 716 -33.70 -10.05 6.02
C ALA A 716 -32.66 -11.18 5.89
N ASP A 717 -32.57 -11.82 4.73
CA ASP A 717 -31.59 -12.89 4.47
C ASP A 717 -30.18 -12.36 4.24
N LEU A 718 -30.06 -11.16 3.64
CA LEU A 718 -28.78 -10.53 3.31
C LEU A 718 -28.07 -10.03 4.57
N TYR A 719 -28.82 -9.50 5.53
CA TYR A 719 -28.28 -8.88 6.75
C TYR A 719 -28.62 -9.65 8.04
N GLY A 720 -29.09 -10.90 7.94
CA GLY A 720 -29.23 -11.81 9.08
C GLY A 720 -30.46 -11.59 9.99
N PHE A 721 -31.50 -10.90 9.50
CA PHE A 721 -32.74 -10.63 10.22
C PHE A 721 -33.85 -11.67 9.97
N ASN A 722 -33.52 -12.97 9.92
CA ASN A 722 -34.45 -14.07 9.62
C ASN A 722 -35.71 -14.14 10.51
N TRP A 723 -35.69 -13.49 11.68
CA TRP A 723 -36.84 -13.37 12.57
C TRP A 723 -37.96 -12.46 12.00
N MET A 724 -37.68 -11.67 10.96
CA MET A 724 -38.71 -10.91 10.22
C MET A 724 -39.63 -11.81 9.38
N ASP A 725 -39.19 -13.03 9.03
CA ASP A 725 -39.94 -13.96 8.17
C ASP A 725 -40.85 -14.95 8.93
N GLU A 726 -40.84 -14.95 10.27
CA GLU A 726 -41.72 -15.80 11.08
C GLU A 726 -43.17 -15.27 11.11
N GLY A 727 -43.85 -15.38 9.96
CA GLY A 727 -45.30 -15.60 9.89
C GLY A 727 -46.23 -14.41 10.13
N THR A 728 -45.71 -13.19 10.25
CA THR A 728 -46.56 -11.99 10.35
C THR A 728 -46.05 -10.93 9.38
N GLN A 729 -46.85 -10.61 8.35
CA GLN A 729 -46.63 -9.43 7.51
C GLN A 729 -46.75 -8.18 8.40
N ILE A 730 -45.63 -7.74 8.97
CA ILE A 730 -45.54 -6.44 9.62
C ILE A 730 -45.58 -5.43 8.47
N SER A 731 -46.63 -4.61 8.43
CA SER A 731 -46.67 -3.40 7.62
C SER A 731 -45.65 -2.43 8.21
N GLY A 732 -44.35 -2.69 7.98
CA GLY A 732 -43.28 -1.89 8.54
C GLY A 732 -43.31 -0.47 7.98
N SER A 733 -42.91 0.47 8.82
CA SER A 733 -42.73 1.87 8.40
C SER A 733 -41.40 2.02 7.65
N SER A 734 -41.20 3.13 6.95
CA SER A 734 -39.89 3.47 6.37
C SER A 734 -39.42 4.84 6.82
N ILE A 735 -38.11 4.98 6.89
CA ILE A 735 -37.41 6.26 7.12
C ILE A 735 -36.75 6.63 5.81
N LYS A 736 -36.99 7.86 5.33
CA LYS A 736 -36.40 8.38 4.08
C LYS A 736 -35.72 9.71 4.36
N GLY A 737 -34.65 9.97 3.63
CA GLY A 737 -33.89 11.20 3.83
C GLY A 737 -32.85 11.47 2.78
N SER A 738 -32.02 12.48 3.04
CA SER A 738 -30.80 12.74 2.28
C SER A 738 -29.64 13.14 3.17
N VAL A 739 -28.42 12.74 2.80
CA VAL A 739 -27.19 13.14 3.48
C VAL A 739 -26.59 14.33 2.75
N LYS A 740 -26.21 15.37 3.50
CA LYS A 740 -25.66 16.63 2.97
C LYS A 740 -24.50 17.13 3.81
N THR A 741 -23.61 17.90 3.21
CA THR A 741 -22.50 18.56 3.91
C THR A 741 -22.92 19.80 4.71
N ALA A 742 -24.04 20.42 4.36
CA ALA A 742 -24.60 21.57 5.08
C ALA A 742 -26.12 21.68 4.90
N SER A 743 -26.76 22.44 5.78
CA SER A 743 -28.21 22.72 5.69
C SER A 743 -28.55 23.68 4.54
N GLY A 744 -29.76 23.53 3.98
CA GLY A 744 -30.29 24.43 2.95
C GLY A 744 -29.69 24.21 1.56
N THR A 745 -29.60 25.27 0.76
CA THR A 745 -29.00 25.26 -0.60
C THR A 745 -27.48 25.26 -0.59
N LYS A 746 -26.85 25.41 0.59
CA LYS A 746 -25.40 25.51 0.77
C LYS A 746 -24.70 24.13 0.79
N GLY A 747 -25.41 23.06 1.11
CA GLY A 747 -24.84 21.72 1.24
C GLY A 747 -24.85 20.94 -0.07
N SER A 748 -23.73 20.31 -0.37
CA SER A 748 -23.63 19.28 -1.40
C SER A 748 -24.25 17.98 -0.90
N VAL A 749 -24.86 17.21 -1.80
CA VAL A 749 -25.33 15.85 -1.48
C VAL A 749 -24.13 14.93 -1.29
N VAL A 750 -24.24 13.99 -0.35
CA VAL A 750 -23.15 13.08 -0.01
C VAL A 750 -23.54 11.66 -0.46
N PRO A 751 -22.93 11.11 -1.53
CA PRO A 751 -23.12 9.73 -1.93
C PRO A 751 -22.35 8.76 -1.01
N LYS A 752 -22.73 7.48 -0.97
CA LYS A 752 -22.07 6.40 -0.19
C LYS A 752 -21.92 6.66 1.32
N ALA A 753 -22.58 7.67 1.88
CA ALA A 753 -22.61 7.87 3.32
C ALA A 753 -23.33 6.70 4.00
N ARG A 754 -22.70 6.06 4.98
CA ARG A 754 -23.27 4.93 5.71
C ARG A 754 -24.32 5.44 6.71
N ILE A 755 -25.50 4.84 6.69
CA ILE A 755 -26.64 5.25 7.51
C ILE A 755 -26.82 4.25 8.64
N ILE A 756 -26.73 4.74 9.86
CA ILE A 756 -26.93 3.95 11.07
C ILE A 756 -28.28 4.32 11.68
N ALA A 757 -29.09 3.31 11.98
CA ALA A 757 -30.38 3.43 12.62
C ALA A 757 -30.57 2.37 13.70
N HIS A 758 -30.84 2.79 14.93
CA HIS A 758 -31.09 1.85 16.04
C HIS A 758 -32.24 2.33 16.94
N THR A 759 -32.86 1.41 17.67
CA THR A 759 -33.87 1.78 18.68
C THR A 759 -33.21 2.35 19.95
N ASP A 760 -33.96 3.14 20.73
CA ASP A 760 -33.48 3.71 22.02
C ASP A 760 -32.93 2.64 22.99
N ASP A 761 -33.41 1.40 22.87
CA ASP A 761 -33.01 0.25 23.69
C ASP A 761 -31.93 -0.65 23.05
N TYR A 762 -31.40 -0.26 21.88
CA TYR A 762 -30.40 -1.00 21.09
C TYR A 762 -30.81 -2.44 20.76
N LEU A 763 -32.10 -2.76 20.84
CA LEU A 763 -32.60 -4.09 20.53
C LEU A 763 -32.60 -4.34 19.01
N PHE A 764 -32.80 -3.28 18.22
CA PHE A 764 -32.63 -3.29 16.78
C PHE A 764 -31.54 -2.30 16.37
N TRP A 765 -30.69 -2.72 15.45
CA TRP A 765 -29.56 -1.98 14.91
C TRP A 765 -29.45 -2.26 13.41
N PHE A 766 -29.36 -1.21 12.60
CA PHE A 766 -29.22 -1.26 11.15
C PHE A 766 -28.10 -0.30 10.75
N ASP A 767 -27.15 -0.79 9.97
CA ASP A 767 -25.95 -0.05 9.57
C ASP A 767 -25.46 -0.43 8.17
N HIS A 768 -26.30 -1.13 7.41
CA HIS A 768 -26.03 -1.61 6.06
C HIS A 768 -26.57 -0.71 4.95
N THR A 769 -27.27 0.38 5.32
CA THR A 769 -27.86 1.30 4.34
C THR A 769 -26.85 2.36 3.99
N ILE A 770 -26.65 2.63 2.70
CA ILE A 770 -25.78 3.71 2.23
C ILE A 770 -26.59 4.74 1.44
N SER A 771 -26.15 5.98 1.45
CA SER A 771 -26.77 7.01 0.64
C SER A 771 -26.49 6.78 -0.85
N ARG A 772 -27.52 7.02 -1.65
CA ARG A 772 -27.51 6.96 -3.12
C ARG A 772 -26.62 8.05 -3.71
N SER A 773 -26.34 7.98 -5.01
CA SER A 773 -25.49 9.00 -5.67
C SER A 773 -26.01 10.45 -5.62
N ASN A 774 -27.30 10.65 -5.36
CA ASN A 774 -27.89 11.96 -5.09
C ASN A 774 -28.01 12.28 -3.58
N GLY A 775 -27.32 11.52 -2.73
CA GLY A 775 -27.36 11.58 -1.27
C GLY A 775 -28.63 11.04 -0.61
N SER A 776 -29.65 10.59 -1.36
CA SER A 776 -30.89 10.09 -0.75
C SER A 776 -30.75 8.69 -0.15
N PHE A 777 -31.54 8.35 0.87
CA PHE A 777 -31.58 7.01 1.45
C PHE A 777 -33.00 6.60 1.82
N GLU A 778 -33.24 5.28 1.94
CA GLU A 778 -34.48 4.73 2.48
C GLU A 778 -34.22 3.45 3.26
N ILE A 779 -34.63 3.43 4.53
CA ILE A 779 -34.66 2.23 5.37
C ILE A 779 -36.11 1.77 5.46
N SER A 780 -36.39 0.55 5.00
CA SER A 780 -37.74 0.00 4.92
C SER A 780 -38.00 -1.08 5.96
N ASN A 781 -39.27 -1.45 6.14
CA ASN A 781 -39.71 -2.56 7.00
C ASN A 781 -39.38 -2.40 8.50
N LEU A 782 -39.28 -1.17 8.99
CA LEU A 782 -38.97 -0.89 10.38
C LEU A 782 -40.20 -1.08 11.30
N PRO A 783 -40.05 -1.72 12.47
CA PRO A 783 -41.13 -1.80 13.46
C PRO A 783 -41.46 -0.42 14.05
N GLU A 784 -42.69 -0.29 14.55
CA GLU A 784 -43.13 0.88 15.31
C GLU A 784 -42.23 1.08 16.54
N GLY A 785 -41.80 2.32 16.79
CA GLY A 785 -40.84 2.61 17.84
C GLY A 785 -40.14 3.95 17.63
N ASN A 786 -39.31 4.33 18.60
CA ASN A 786 -38.40 5.45 18.45
C ASN A 786 -37.07 4.94 17.89
N TRP A 787 -36.60 5.61 16.85
CA TRP A 787 -35.38 5.32 16.13
C TRP A 787 -34.43 6.49 16.24
N MET A 788 -33.18 6.22 16.61
CA MET A 788 -32.07 7.15 16.44
C MET A 788 -31.45 6.88 15.08
N VAL A 789 -31.26 7.92 14.28
CA VAL A 789 -30.72 7.83 12.91
C VAL A 789 -29.63 8.87 12.70
N PHE A 790 -28.50 8.46 12.13
CA PHE A 790 -27.41 9.34 11.72
C PHE A 790 -26.67 8.76 10.51
N ALA A 791 -25.82 9.56 9.87
CA ALA A 791 -25.00 9.18 8.74
C ALA A 791 -23.52 9.39 9.03
N GLU A 792 -22.68 8.42 8.66
CA GLU A 792 -21.22 8.51 8.59
C GLU A 792 -20.82 8.91 7.17
N PRO A 793 -19.82 9.78 7.00
CA PRO A 793 -19.31 10.14 5.68
C PRO A 793 -18.57 8.96 5.02
N PRO A 794 -18.47 8.94 3.68
CA PRO A 794 -17.58 8.02 2.98
C PRO A 794 -16.12 8.45 3.19
N TYR A 795 -15.45 7.91 4.21
CA TYR A 795 -14.09 8.28 4.60
C TYR A 795 -13.03 7.86 3.57
N ASP A 796 -13.36 6.90 2.70
CA ASP A 796 -12.55 6.45 1.56
C ASP A 796 -12.26 7.61 0.57
N SER A 797 -13.17 8.60 0.47
CA SER A 797 -13.04 9.78 -0.39
C SER A 797 -12.45 11.00 0.31
N GLU A 798 -11.46 11.63 -0.32
CA GLU A 798 -10.86 12.85 0.20
C GLU A 798 -11.81 14.04 0.30
N SER A 799 -12.80 14.11 -0.59
CA SER A 799 -13.81 15.17 -0.57
C SER A 799 -14.66 15.15 0.71
N PHE A 800 -14.69 14.01 1.42
CA PHE A 800 -15.52 13.83 2.61
C PHE A 800 -14.73 13.48 3.90
N ARG A 801 -13.41 13.31 3.84
CA ARG A 801 -12.55 13.08 5.02
C ARG A 801 -12.55 14.23 6.03
N GLY A 802 -12.81 15.46 5.58
CA GLY A 802 -13.02 16.65 6.43
C GLY A 802 -14.39 16.68 7.12
N PHE A 803 -15.15 15.58 7.07
CA PHE A 803 -16.42 15.45 7.77
C PHE A 803 -16.37 14.26 8.73
N ARG A 804 -17.27 14.30 9.71
CA ARG A 804 -17.62 13.22 10.63
C ARG A 804 -19.13 13.01 10.64
N GLU A 805 -19.58 12.07 11.44
CA GLU A 805 -20.97 11.66 11.53
C GLU A 805 -21.95 12.82 11.79
N SER A 806 -23.12 12.76 11.15
CA SER A 806 -24.19 13.73 11.36
C SER A 806 -24.72 13.67 12.79
N THR A 807 -25.28 14.77 13.29
CA THR A 807 -25.96 14.73 14.60
C THR A 807 -27.12 13.73 14.58
N PRO A 808 -27.20 12.78 15.54
CA PRO A 808 -28.28 11.83 15.60
C PRO A 808 -29.64 12.50 15.75
N ILE A 809 -30.59 12.11 14.90
CA ILE A 809 -31.98 12.54 14.97
C ILE A 809 -32.87 11.42 15.49
N GLN A 810 -33.86 11.78 16.32
CA GLN A 810 -34.84 10.82 16.82
C GLN A 810 -36.12 10.87 15.98
N ILE A 811 -36.54 9.73 15.45
CA ILE A 811 -37.70 9.56 14.59
C ILE A 811 -38.68 8.56 15.25
N SER A 812 -39.94 8.95 15.43
CA SER A 812 -40.96 8.07 16.00
C SER A 812 -41.82 7.45 14.89
N LEU A 813 -41.78 6.12 14.78
CA LEU A 813 -42.59 5.32 13.85
C LEU A 813 -43.81 4.69 14.56
N PRO A 814 -44.97 4.57 13.89
CA PRO A 814 -45.23 4.94 12.51
C PRO A 814 -45.46 6.45 12.38
N GLU A 815 -44.80 7.08 11.41
CA GLU A 815 -45.01 8.50 11.13
C GLU A 815 -46.18 8.66 10.14
N ASP A 816 -47.27 9.30 10.56
CA ASP A 816 -48.32 9.75 9.65
C ASP A 816 -47.83 11.03 8.92
N ASN A 817 -46.90 10.89 7.96
CA ASN A 817 -46.65 11.78 6.79
C ASN A 817 -45.30 11.47 6.13
N GLY A 818 -45.22 11.55 4.80
CA GLY A 818 -44.01 11.37 4.00
C GLY A 818 -42.96 12.48 4.15
N SER A 819 -42.52 12.73 5.39
CA SER A 819 -41.42 13.64 5.75
C SER A 819 -40.10 13.03 5.28
N SER A 820 -39.25 13.83 4.64
CA SER A 820 -37.87 13.48 4.31
C SER A 820 -36.95 14.16 5.32
N TYR A 821 -35.97 13.43 5.85
CA TYR A 821 -35.03 13.93 6.85
C TYR A 821 -33.67 14.23 6.22
N ASP A 822 -33.15 15.43 6.45
CA ASP A 822 -31.78 15.76 6.03
C ASP A 822 -30.81 15.41 7.18
N LEU A 823 -29.89 14.51 6.92
CA LEU A 823 -28.76 14.19 7.81
C LEU A 823 -27.58 15.06 7.38
N ILE A 824 -27.22 16.02 8.22
CA ILE A 824 -26.16 16.98 7.92
C ILE A 824 -24.87 16.50 8.58
N LEU A 825 -23.88 16.14 7.76
CA LEU A 825 -22.55 15.79 8.25
C LEU A 825 -21.95 16.94 9.04
N GLN A 826 -21.16 16.60 10.04
CA GLN A 826 -20.44 17.59 10.85
C GLN A 826 -19.03 17.77 10.30
N GLY A 827 -18.43 18.95 10.46
CA GLY A 827 -17.03 19.15 10.13
C GLY A 827 -16.10 18.31 11.02
N SER A 828 -14.96 17.94 10.47
CA SER A 828 -13.87 17.21 11.13
C SER A 828 -12.56 17.90 10.78
N ASN A 829 -11.64 17.96 11.73
CA ASN A 829 -10.33 18.59 11.56
C ASN A 829 -9.18 17.60 11.77
N VAL A 830 -9.48 16.37 12.20
CA VAL A 830 -8.49 15.30 12.35
C VAL A 830 -9.02 14.04 11.67
N SER A 831 -8.20 13.44 10.82
CA SER A 831 -8.52 12.18 10.14
C SER A 831 -7.29 11.28 10.05
N GLY A 832 -7.49 9.99 9.84
CA GLY A 832 -6.40 9.05 9.63
C GLY A 832 -6.88 7.72 9.09
N ARG A 833 -5.94 6.83 8.78
CA ARG A 833 -6.19 5.44 8.40
C ARG A 833 -5.28 4.54 9.21
N ILE A 834 -5.81 3.46 9.78
CA ILE A 834 -5.05 2.51 10.57
C ILE A 834 -4.89 1.20 9.80
N LEU A 835 -3.64 0.82 9.55
CA LEU A 835 -3.27 -0.42 8.86
C LEU A 835 -2.35 -1.26 9.73
N PHE A 836 -2.37 -2.58 9.52
CA PHE A 836 -1.42 -3.50 10.14
C PHE A 836 -0.96 -4.57 9.14
N PRO A 837 0.31 -5.01 9.18
CA PRO A 837 0.78 -6.08 8.33
C PRO A 837 0.26 -7.43 8.86
N LYS A 838 -0.25 -8.26 7.96
CA LYS A 838 -0.63 -9.64 8.22
C LYS A 838 0.12 -10.53 7.25
N ARG A 839 0.79 -11.55 7.77
CA ARG A 839 1.48 -12.54 6.93
C ARG A 839 0.46 -13.51 6.34
N GLU A 840 0.42 -13.63 5.02
CA GLU A 840 -0.37 -14.63 4.32
C GLU A 840 0.24 -16.01 4.57
N VAL A 841 -0.58 -16.98 5.01
CA VAL A 841 -0.11 -18.30 5.45
C VAL A 841 0.40 -19.15 4.27
N LYS A 842 -0.12 -18.94 3.06
CA LYS A 842 0.22 -19.73 1.86
C LYS A 842 1.47 -19.26 1.14
N THR A 843 1.67 -17.95 0.99
CA THR A 843 2.88 -17.38 0.34
C THR A 843 3.97 -17.02 1.32
N GLY A 844 3.59 -16.73 2.57
CA GLY A 844 4.48 -16.11 3.53
C GLY A 844 4.71 -14.62 3.31
N GLU A 845 3.97 -13.95 2.42
CA GLU A 845 4.07 -12.50 2.17
C GLU A 845 3.34 -11.67 3.22
N ASN A 846 3.78 -10.44 3.45
CA ASN A 846 3.09 -9.52 4.35
C ASN A 846 2.17 -8.61 3.54
N GLN A 847 0.87 -8.69 3.79
CA GLN A 847 -0.13 -7.78 3.23
C GLN A 847 -0.57 -6.77 4.29
N ASN A 848 -0.74 -5.50 3.90
CA ASN A 848 -1.27 -4.48 4.79
C ASN A 848 -2.80 -4.63 4.83
N ASN A 849 -3.35 -4.86 6.01
CA ASN A 849 -4.78 -5.00 6.23
C ASN A 849 -5.31 -3.77 6.98
N ALA A 850 -6.53 -3.37 6.65
CA ALA A 850 -7.27 -2.35 7.37
C ALA A 850 -7.64 -2.81 8.78
N LEU A 851 -7.46 -1.94 9.79
CA LEU A 851 -8.00 -2.17 11.12
C LEU A 851 -9.44 -1.64 11.18
N ALA A 852 -10.40 -2.51 10.92
CA ALA A 852 -11.83 -2.17 10.96
C ALA A 852 -12.40 -2.11 12.38
N ASN A 853 -13.39 -1.23 12.59
CA ASN A 853 -14.22 -1.13 13.80
C ASN A 853 -13.40 -0.97 15.11
N ALA A 854 -12.30 -0.23 15.05
CA ALA A 854 -11.45 0.08 16.20
C ALA A 854 -11.78 1.46 16.76
N PHE A 855 -11.99 1.54 18.07
CA PHE A 855 -12.19 2.81 18.74
C PHE A 855 -10.89 3.58 18.84
N VAL A 856 -10.94 4.86 18.51
CA VAL A 856 -9.86 5.81 18.71
C VAL A 856 -10.30 6.89 19.70
N TRP A 857 -9.41 7.27 20.60
CA TRP A 857 -9.65 8.29 21.60
C TRP A 857 -8.51 9.29 21.60
N ALA A 858 -8.80 10.51 21.17
CA ALA A 858 -7.90 11.64 21.27
C ALA A 858 -8.23 12.46 22.51
N PHE A 859 -7.22 12.82 23.30
CA PHE A 859 -7.39 13.65 24.47
C PHE A 859 -6.25 14.66 24.58
N ARG A 860 -6.56 15.79 25.19
CA ARG A 860 -5.57 16.84 25.44
C ARG A 860 -4.49 16.34 26.39
N ASP A 861 -3.25 16.53 25.96
CA ASP A 861 -2.01 16.06 26.59
C ASP A 861 -0.90 17.08 26.23
N GLU A 862 -0.89 18.18 26.96
CA GLU A 862 0.02 19.32 26.73
C GLU A 862 1.45 19.03 27.18
N ASP A 863 1.62 18.18 28.20
CA ASP A 863 2.94 17.77 28.68
C ASP A 863 3.50 16.50 28.01
N LYS A 864 2.70 15.88 27.12
CA LYS A 864 3.07 14.76 26.27
C LYS A 864 3.47 13.52 27.08
N ASP A 865 2.86 13.31 28.24
CA ASP A 865 3.14 12.15 29.09
C ASP A 865 2.33 10.90 28.68
N GLY A 866 1.40 11.05 27.73
CA GLY A 866 0.54 9.99 27.22
C GLY A 866 -0.72 9.77 28.05
N GLU A 867 -0.99 10.60 29.06
CA GLU A 867 -2.18 10.59 29.91
C GLU A 867 -2.98 11.91 29.75
N PRO A 868 -4.29 11.92 30.04
CA PRO A 868 -5.08 13.14 29.91
C PRO A 868 -4.76 14.20 30.97
N ASP A 869 -4.66 15.46 30.52
CA ASP A 869 -4.44 16.62 31.37
C ASP A 869 -5.72 17.12 32.07
N TYR A 870 -5.88 16.77 33.36
CA TYR A 870 -7.01 17.23 34.17
C TYR A 870 -6.68 18.51 34.95
N ASP A 871 -7.19 19.66 34.51
CA ASP A 871 -7.13 20.92 35.25
C ASP A 871 -8.16 21.00 36.41
N ALA A 872 -8.07 22.06 37.22
CA ALA A 872 -8.94 22.22 38.39
C ALA A 872 -10.42 22.45 38.02
N ALA A 873 -10.69 23.07 36.87
CA ALA A 873 -12.04 23.29 36.36
C ALA A 873 -12.68 21.97 35.89
N ILE A 874 -11.92 21.11 35.20
CA ILE A 874 -12.36 19.77 34.80
C ILE A 874 -12.63 18.89 36.03
N LEU A 875 -11.69 18.85 36.99
CA LEU A 875 -11.85 18.05 38.22
C LEU A 875 -13.03 18.51 39.09
N SER A 876 -13.40 19.79 39.03
CA SER A 876 -14.55 20.35 39.74
C SER A 876 -15.86 20.23 38.95
N GLY A 877 -15.80 19.81 37.68
CA GLY A 877 -16.94 19.71 36.76
C GLY A 877 -17.44 21.06 36.26
N GLU A 878 -16.62 22.11 36.33
CA GLU A 878 -16.91 23.42 35.75
C GLU A 878 -16.70 23.41 34.22
N ASP A 879 -15.73 22.62 33.73
CA ASP A 879 -15.40 22.43 32.32
C ASP A 879 -15.30 20.94 31.92
N GLN A 880 -15.11 20.65 30.64
CA GLN A 880 -14.86 19.31 30.10
C GLN A 880 -13.44 19.22 29.53
N LEU A 881 -12.87 18.01 29.55
CA LEU A 881 -11.61 17.74 28.85
C LEU A 881 -11.82 17.97 27.35
N SER A 882 -10.86 18.61 26.67
CA SER A 882 -10.88 18.59 25.20
C SER A 882 -10.48 17.18 24.76
N GLU A 883 -11.47 16.42 24.31
CA GLU A 883 -11.31 15.05 23.86
C GLU A 883 -12.28 14.75 22.72
N ALA A 884 -11.92 13.78 21.90
CA ALA A 884 -12.75 13.29 20.83
C ALA A 884 -12.62 11.78 20.72
N PHE A 885 -13.71 11.15 20.29
CA PHE A 885 -13.77 9.73 20.01
C PHE A 885 -14.06 9.56 18.53
N GLY A 886 -13.52 8.50 17.95
CA GLY A 886 -13.85 8.04 16.61
C GLY A 886 -13.86 6.51 16.58
N GLU A 887 -14.37 5.96 15.50
CA GLU A 887 -14.32 4.53 15.19
C GLU A 887 -13.80 4.39 13.77
N THR A 888 -12.99 3.37 13.50
CA THR A 888 -12.56 3.09 12.13
C THR A 888 -13.65 2.37 11.34
N ASP A 889 -13.85 2.78 10.10
CA ASP A 889 -14.68 2.04 9.14
C ASP A 889 -14.02 0.72 8.69
N ASP A 890 -14.68 -0.02 7.82
CA ASP A 890 -14.20 -1.32 7.32
C ASP A 890 -12.84 -1.23 6.59
N ASP A 891 -12.50 -0.04 6.07
CA ASP A 891 -11.23 0.25 5.38
C ASP A 891 -10.16 0.86 6.31
N GLY A 892 -10.47 1.00 7.60
CA GLY A 892 -9.57 1.46 8.65
C GLY A 892 -9.49 2.98 8.77
N PHE A 893 -10.35 3.74 8.09
CA PHE A 893 -10.39 5.20 8.17
C PHE A 893 -11.20 5.70 9.36
N PHE A 894 -10.74 6.78 9.98
CA PHE A 894 -11.47 7.49 11.02
C PHE A 894 -11.37 9.00 10.81
N SER A 895 -12.31 9.75 11.38
CA SER A 895 -12.19 11.19 11.55
C SER A 895 -12.91 11.65 12.82
N PHE A 896 -12.44 12.75 13.41
CA PHE A 896 -13.10 13.39 14.55
C PHE A 896 -12.77 14.88 14.61
N TYR A 897 -13.55 15.62 15.39
CA TYR A 897 -13.38 17.05 15.58
C TYR A 897 -12.85 17.37 16.97
N LEU A 898 -11.76 18.14 17.03
CA LEU A 898 -11.23 18.75 18.25
C LEU A 898 -11.56 20.25 18.24
N GLU A 899 -12.26 20.71 19.28
CA GLU A 899 -12.73 22.11 19.37
C GLU A 899 -11.60 23.09 19.66
N ASP A 900 -10.69 22.70 20.56
CA ASP A 900 -9.60 23.53 21.02
C ASP A 900 -8.30 23.22 20.27
N ALA A 901 -7.48 24.24 20.02
CA ALA A 901 -6.10 24.01 19.65
C ALA A 901 -5.32 23.48 20.88
N GLY A 902 -4.38 22.57 20.65
CA GLY A 902 -3.49 22.09 21.71
C GLY A 902 -2.59 20.95 21.26
N SER A 903 -1.80 20.43 22.19
CA SER A 903 -1.16 19.12 22.04
C SER A 903 -2.09 18.02 22.57
N TYR A 904 -2.13 16.92 21.82
CA TYR A 904 -3.05 15.80 22.00
C TYR A 904 -2.31 14.47 21.88
N SER A 905 -2.88 13.46 22.53
CA SER A 905 -2.48 12.06 22.40
C SER A 905 -3.65 11.24 21.89
N LEU A 906 -3.39 10.35 20.92
CA LEU A 906 -4.36 9.39 20.38
C LEU A 906 -4.08 7.99 20.93
N ARG A 907 -5.08 7.37 21.57
CA ARG A 907 -5.09 5.94 21.91
C ARG A 907 -5.97 5.18 20.93
N ILE A 908 -5.53 3.97 20.57
CA ILE A 908 -6.25 3.05 19.70
C ILE A 908 -6.64 1.84 20.54
N GLU A 909 -7.93 1.55 20.65
CA GLU A 909 -8.43 0.34 21.26
C GLU A 909 -8.32 -0.79 20.25
N MET A 910 -7.44 -1.75 20.55
CA MET A 910 -7.18 -2.88 19.68
C MET A 910 -8.12 -4.04 19.99
N PRO A 911 -8.66 -4.74 18.97
CA PRO A 911 -9.32 -6.03 19.17
C PRO A 911 -8.43 -6.99 19.96
N GLY A 912 -9.02 -7.88 20.76
CA GLY A 912 -8.27 -8.71 21.71
C GLY A 912 -7.14 -9.56 21.10
N GLU A 913 -7.25 -9.95 19.81
CA GLU A 913 -6.21 -10.66 19.04
C GLU A 913 -5.02 -9.77 18.64
N LEU A 914 -5.25 -8.47 18.54
CA LEU A 914 -4.28 -7.47 18.08
C LEU A 914 -3.80 -6.55 19.20
N SER A 915 -4.30 -6.70 20.44
CA SER A 915 -3.90 -5.81 21.54
C SER A 915 -2.43 -5.93 21.95
N ALA A 916 -1.75 -6.99 21.52
CA ALA A 916 -0.30 -7.11 21.60
C ALA A 916 0.45 -6.12 20.69
N LEU A 917 -0.23 -5.58 19.68
CA LEU A 917 0.26 -4.60 18.69
C LEU A 917 -0.13 -3.16 19.03
N ALA A 918 -0.83 -2.93 20.15
CA ALA A 918 -1.24 -1.58 20.55
C ALA A 918 -0.01 -0.66 20.67
N PRO A 919 0.06 0.44 19.91
CA PRO A 919 1.18 1.38 20.00
C PRO A 919 1.09 2.18 21.31
N ALA A 920 2.18 2.84 21.68
CA ALA A 920 2.11 3.93 22.65
C ALA A 920 1.15 5.03 22.12
N PRO A 921 0.58 5.87 23.01
CA PRO A 921 -0.24 6.99 22.57
C PRO A 921 0.47 7.82 21.48
N ILE A 922 -0.21 8.04 20.36
CA ILE A 922 0.35 8.76 19.22
C ILE A 922 0.17 10.25 19.49
N GLN A 923 1.28 10.97 19.64
CA GLN A 923 1.28 12.40 19.96
C GLN A 923 1.13 13.25 18.69
N PHE A 924 0.33 14.29 18.77
CA PHE A 924 0.18 15.28 17.70
C PHE A 924 -0.20 16.65 18.25
N SER A 925 0.02 17.70 17.46
CA SER A 925 -0.41 19.06 17.80
C SER A 925 -1.41 19.56 16.77
N LEU A 926 -2.51 20.13 17.25
CA LEU A 926 -3.48 20.83 16.43
C LEU A 926 -3.34 22.32 16.73
N LYS A 927 -2.60 23.05 15.88
CA LYS A 927 -2.36 24.49 16.06
C LYS A 927 -3.59 25.32 15.72
N ASN A 928 -4.40 24.87 14.76
CA ASN A 928 -5.61 25.55 14.32
C ASN A 928 -6.76 24.54 14.16
N PRO A 929 -7.87 24.67 14.89
CA PRO A 929 -9.03 23.80 14.77
C PRO A 929 -9.74 23.84 13.41
N ALA A 930 -9.41 24.81 12.55
CA ALA A 930 -9.92 24.87 11.18
C ALA A 930 -9.06 24.12 10.15
N ASP A 931 -7.86 23.67 10.54
CA ASP A 931 -6.99 22.88 9.67
C ASP A 931 -7.51 21.46 9.49
N ASN A 932 -7.18 20.82 8.37
CA ASN A 932 -7.41 19.38 8.19
C ASN A 932 -6.11 18.62 8.46
N LEU A 933 -5.94 18.10 9.67
CA LEU A 933 -4.79 17.29 10.06
C LEU A 933 -5.00 15.82 9.70
N LYS A 934 -4.08 15.25 8.92
CA LYS A 934 -4.01 13.81 8.64
C LYS A 934 -2.98 13.15 9.56
N LEU A 935 -3.45 12.31 10.47
CA LEU A 935 -2.60 11.58 11.39
C LEU A 935 -1.93 10.39 10.70
N GLY A 936 -0.63 10.25 10.95
CA GLY A 936 0.13 9.09 10.54
C GLY A 936 1.48 9.03 11.25
N ASN A 937 1.96 7.81 11.47
CA ASN A 937 3.29 7.48 11.97
C ASN A 937 4.12 6.71 10.93
N ALA A 938 3.58 6.55 9.72
CA ALA A 938 4.26 5.91 8.60
C ALA A 938 3.90 6.53 7.27
N ILE A 939 4.82 6.41 6.32
CA ILE A 939 4.64 6.74 4.91
C ILE A 939 5.08 5.53 4.08
N LYS A 940 4.25 5.14 3.10
CA LYS A 940 4.59 4.10 2.13
C LYS A 940 5.23 4.74 0.91
N ILE A 941 6.31 4.14 0.43
CA ILE A 941 7.07 4.56 -0.74
C ILE A 941 7.06 3.39 -1.72
N ASP A 942 6.51 3.61 -2.91
CA ASP A 942 6.50 2.65 -4.01
C ASP A 942 7.35 3.17 -5.17
N TRP A 943 8.01 2.27 -5.90
CA TRP A 943 8.83 2.69 -7.03
C TRP A 943 8.88 1.67 -8.16
N GLU A 944 9.00 2.20 -9.38
CA GLU A 944 9.40 1.45 -10.55
C GLU A 944 10.90 1.65 -10.82
N SER A 945 11.60 0.57 -11.14
CA SER A 945 13.03 0.63 -11.46
C SER A 945 13.32 -0.05 -12.79
N LYS A 946 13.84 0.75 -13.73
CA LYS A 946 14.45 0.30 -15.00
C LYS A 946 15.97 0.16 -14.89
N VAL A 947 16.47 -0.01 -13.67
CA VAL A 947 17.89 -0.21 -13.35
C VAL A 947 18.04 -1.57 -12.68
N ASN A 948 19.06 -2.33 -13.09
CA ASN A 948 19.42 -3.61 -12.48
C ASN A 948 20.12 -3.42 -11.13
N ALA A 949 19.33 -3.03 -10.13
CA ALA A 949 19.77 -2.79 -8.77
C ALA A 949 20.03 -4.11 -8.03
N THR A 950 21.05 -4.13 -7.18
CA THR A 950 21.25 -5.17 -6.15
C THR A 950 20.46 -4.87 -4.88
N SER A 951 20.24 -3.58 -4.60
CA SER A 951 19.50 -3.05 -3.45
C SER A 951 19.04 -1.63 -3.75
N PHE A 952 18.10 -1.12 -2.95
CA PHE A 952 17.67 0.28 -3.00
C PHE A 952 18.02 1.00 -1.70
N ASP A 953 18.47 2.24 -1.82
CA ASP A 953 18.63 3.18 -0.73
C ASP A 953 17.46 4.16 -0.76
N ILE A 954 16.75 4.28 0.36
CA ILE A 954 15.62 5.18 0.50
C ILE A 954 16.14 6.36 1.30
N GLU A 955 16.18 7.52 0.66
CA GLU A 955 16.67 8.73 1.28
C GLU A 955 15.51 9.70 1.50
N ARG A 956 15.45 10.28 2.70
CA ARG A 956 14.40 11.18 3.17
C ARG A 956 14.98 12.54 3.51
N LYS A 957 14.19 13.59 3.30
CA LYS A 957 14.47 14.95 3.75
C LYS A 957 13.20 15.55 4.37
N SER A 958 13.26 16.01 5.61
CA SER A 958 12.16 16.81 6.21
C SER A 958 12.03 18.18 5.52
N SER A 959 10.87 18.83 5.59
CA SER A 959 10.71 20.22 5.12
C SER A 959 11.67 21.20 5.81
N THR A 960 12.04 20.92 7.05
CA THR A 960 12.98 21.72 7.84
C THR A 960 14.46 21.39 7.56
N GLU A 961 14.74 20.28 6.87
CA GLU A 961 16.10 19.84 6.56
C GLU A 961 16.49 20.26 5.14
N SER A 962 17.73 20.67 4.94
CA SER A 962 18.18 21.02 3.57
C SER A 962 18.74 19.82 2.79
N SER A 963 19.11 18.72 3.45
CA SER A 963 19.76 17.57 2.82
C SER A 963 18.99 16.25 2.97
N TYR A 964 18.97 15.44 1.91
CA TYR A 964 18.51 14.06 1.98
C TYR A 964 19.45 13.18 2.83
N GLN A 965 18.86 12.31 3.64
CA GLN A 965 19.56 11.35 4.49
C GLN A 965 19.06 9.94 4.18
N SER A 966 19.98 8.98 4.10
CA SER A 966 19.59 7.57 4.01
C SER A 966 18.85 7.16 5.28
N LEU A 967 17.73 6.46 5.11
CA LEU A 967 17.01 5.80 6.21
C LEU A 967 17.78 4.57 6.73
N PHE A 968 18.86 4.17 6.07
CA PHE A 968 19.62 2.97 6.38
C PHE A 968 21.03 3.33 6.86
N SER A 969 21.39 2.81 8.03
CA SER A 969 22.74 3.02 8.56
C SER A 969 23.78 2.23 7.75
N SER A 970 24.95 2.84 7.54
CA SER A 970 26.13 2.16 6.99
C SER A 970 26.82 1.22 8.00
N ASP A 971 26.44 1.27 9.29
CA ASP A 971 26.99 0.39 10.34
C ASP A 971 26.29 -0.97 10.33
N ALA A 972 27.06 -2.03 10.09
CA ALA A 972 26.60 -3.42 10.12
C ALA A 972 26.10 -3.89 11.51
N ASN A 973 26.23 -3.07 12.56
CA ASN A 973 25.66 -3.34 13.89
C ASN A 973 24.43 -2.47 14.23
N SER A 974 23.94 -1.66 13.29
CA SER A 974 22.73 -0.87 13.45
C SER A 974 21.51 -1.76 13.71
N THR A 975 20.58 -1.28 14.53
CA THR A 975 19.27 -1.91 14.77
C THR A 975 18.18 -1.42 13.82
N GLY A 976 18.52 -0.56 12.85
CA GLY A 976 17.61 -0.01 11.84
C GLY A 976 17.15 -1.06 10.81
N PRO A 977 16.21 -0.68 9.92
CA PRO A 977 15.77 -1.57 8.84
C PRO A 977 16.91 -1.90 7.87
N ASP A 978 16.86 -3.09 7.27
CA ASP A 978 17.75 -3.46 6.17
C ASP A 978 17.30 -2.75 4.87
N LYS A 979 18.25 -2.49 3.97
CA LYS A 979 17.94 -1.94 2.64
C LYS A 979 17.03 -2.88 1.85
N PRO A 980 16.01 -2.36 1.14
CA PRO A 980 15.23 -3.14 0.18
C PRO A 980 16.14 -3.84 -0.84
N THR A 981 15.78 -5.08 -1.18
CA THR A 981 16.53 -5.90 -2.15
C THR A 981 16.14 -5.54 -3.59
N ALA A 982 16.86 -6.09 -4.58
CA ALA A 982 16.59 -5.90 -6.00
C ALA A 982 15.12 -6.10 -6.43
N GLY A 983 14.44 -7.08 -5.84
CA GLY A 983 13.03 -7.39 -6.13
C GLY A 983 12.03 -6.52 -5.37
N SER A 984 12.48 -5.71 -4.42
CA SER A 984 11.59 -4.82 -3.66
C SER A 984 11.16 -3.65 -4.55
N LYS A 985 9.86 -3.34 -4.53
CA LYS A 985 9.24 -2.18 -5.19
C LYS A 985 8.50 -1.26 -4.23
N THR A 986 8.51 -1.60 -2.94
CA THR A 986 7.81 -0.87 -1.89
C THR A 986 8.61 -0.86 -0.60
N PHE A 987 8.43 0.19 0.20
CA PHE A 987 9.03 0.36 1.52
C PHE A 987 8.11 1.20 2.41
N ILE A 988 8.01 0.88 3.70
CA ILE A 988 7.26 1.67 4.67
C ILE A 988 8.25 2.34 5.61
N ASP A 989 8.34 3.67 5.55
CA ASP A 989 9.06 4.47 6.54
C ASP A 989 8.16 4.68 7.77
N ALA A 990 8.41 3.91 8.83
CA ALA A 990 7.73 4.03 10.12
C ALA A 990 8.46 4.94 11.12
N THR A 991 9.36 5.82 10.64
CA THR A 991 10.13 6.76 11.46
C THR A 991 9.74 8.22 11.25
N VAL A 992 8.61 8.44 10.58
CA VAL A 992 8.05 9.78 10.34
C VAL A 992 7.36 10.31 11.59
N LEU A 993 7.46 11.62 11.80
CA LEU A 993 6.75 12.31 12.87
C LEU A 993 5.42 12.83 12.37
N THR A 994 4.37 12.73 13.19
CA THR A 994 3.03 13.20 12.83
C THR A 994 3.02 14.72 12.69
N GLY A 995 2.50 15.21 11.56
CA GLY A 995 2.45 16.63 11.23
C GLY A 995 3.66 17.17 10.47
N GLU A 996 4.76 16.42 10.40
CA GLU A 996 5.92 16.77 9.58
C GLU A 996 5.71 16.36 8.12
N THR A 997 6.28 17.14 7.20
CA THR A 997 6.26 16.83 5.77
C THR A 997 7.63 16.33 5.32
N TYR A 998 7.64 15.30 4.49
CA TYR A 998 8.85 14.63 4.05
C TYR A 998 8.89 14.53 2.53
N SER A 999 10.07 14.77 1.97
CA SER A 999 10.41 14.43 0.59
C SER A 999 11.24 13.15 0.58
N TYR A 1000 10.97 12.27 -0.37
CA TYR A 1000 11.70 11.01 -0.55
C TYR A 1000 12.35 10.95 -1.91
N ARG A 1001 13.49 10.26 -1.99
CA ARG A 1001 14.06 9.77 -3.25
C ARG A 1001 14.56 8.35 -3.07
N VAL A 1002 14.51 7.58 -4.15
CA VAL A 1002 14.96 6.19 -4.19
C VAL A 1002 16.23 6.12 -5.02
N VAL A 1003 17.29 5.52 -4.49
CA VAL A 1003 18.58 5.34 -5.16
C VAL A 1003 18.82 3.85 -5.40
N ALA A 1004 18.86 3.44 -6.66
CA ALA A 1004 19.26 2.11 -7.07
C ALA A 1004 20.78 1.93 -6.88
N GLU A 1005 21.17 0.94 -6.09
CA GLU A 1005 22.57 0.54 -5.92
C GLU A 1005 22.86 -0.68 -6.82
N THR A 1006 23.93 -0.62 -7.59
CA THR A 1006 24.35 -1.71 -8.49
C THR A 1006 25.75 -2.20 -8.10
N SER A 1007 26.23 -3.28 -8.72
CA SER A 1007 27.62 -3.72 -8.54
C SER A 1007 28.67 -2.69 -8.97
N SER A 1008 28.27 -1.68 -9.74
CA SER A 1008 29.16 -0.79 -10.50
C SER A 1008 28.96 0.70 -10.20
N GLY A 1009 28.02 1.07 -9.32
CA GLY A 1009 27.69 2.47 -9.02
C GLY A 1009 26.27 2.66 -8.52
N LYS A 1010 25.83 3.92 -8.43
CA LYS A 1010 24.49 4.30 -7.94
C LYS A 1010 23.74 5.15 -8.97
N VAL A 1011 22.41 5.06 -8.97
CA VAL A 1011 21.51 5.87 -9.80
C VAL A 1011 20.29 6.29 -8.98
N THR A 1012 20.03 7.59 -8.87
CA THR A 1012 18.76 8.09 -8.30
C THR A 1012 17.65 7.86 -9.32
N LEU A 1013 16.55 7.22 -8.91
CA LEU A 1013 15.39 7.02 -9.77
C LEU A 1013 14.71 8.37 -10.06
N ASP A 1014 14.08 8.47 -11.22
CA ASP A 1014 13.25 9.63 -11.57
C ASP A 1014 12.11 9.75 -10.55
N SER A 1015 11.86 10.97 -10.05
CA SER A 1015 10.78 11.23 -9.08
C SER A 1015 9.40 10.85 -9.61
N THR A 1016 9.19 10.80 -10.93
CA THR A 1016 7.91 10.35 -11.53
C THR A 1016 7.69 8.85 -11.39
N ASN A 1017 8.76 8.08 -11.17
CA ASN A 1017 8.72 6.64 -10.91
C ASN A 1017 8.72 6.32 -9.40
N VAL A 1018 8.71 7.33 -8.53
CA VAL A 1018 8.67 7.18 -7.07
C VAL A 1018 7.38 7.78 -6.57
N ARG A 1019 6.57 6.98 -5.89
CA ARG A 1019 5.30 7.38 -5.30
C ARG A 1019 5.42 7.39 -3.78
N VAL A 1020 4.82 8.39 -3.15
CA VAL A 1020 4.84 8.59 -1.71
C VAL A 1020 3.39 8.71 -1.26
N SER A 1021 2.95 7.81 -0.39
CA SER A 1021 1.58 7.82 0.14
C SER A 1021 1.36 9.01 1.06
N LYS A 1022 0.08 9.31 1.35
CA LYS A 1022 -0.25 10.18 2.48
C LYS A 1022 0.10 9.50 3.82
N PRO A 1023 0.30 10.26 4.90
CA PRO A 1023 0.56 9.69 6.22
C PRO A 1023 -0.54 8.69 6.61
N MET A 1024 -0.12 7.56 7.14
CA MET A 1024 -1.00 6.52 7.68
C MET A 1024 -0.52 6.11 9.07
N ILE A 1025 -1.44 5.59 9.88
CA ILE A 1025 -1.07 4.91 11.12
C ILE A 1025 -0.79 3.46 10.77
N PHE A 1026 0.48 3.10 10.73
CA PHE A 1026 0.93 1.73 10.51
C PHE A 1026 1.29 1.10 11.85
N LEU A 1027 0.56 0.05 12.22
CA LEU A 1027 0.84 -0.77 13.37
C LEU A 1027 1.98 -1.72 13.00
N ALA A 1028 3.21 -1.28 13.26
CA ALA A 1028 4.42 -1.97 12.84
C ALA A 1028 4.38 -3.47 13.21
N PRO A 1029 4.93 -4.36 12.36
CA PRO A 1029 4.91 -5.78 12.61
C PRO A 1029 5.57 -6.07 13.96
N PRO A 1030 5.06 -7.07 14.70
CA PRO A 1030 5.49 -7.34 16.05
C PRO A 1030 6.99 -7.62 16.11
N SER A 1031 7.69 -6.94 17.01
CA SER A 1031 9.07 -7.30 17.32
C SER A 1031 9.17 -8.65 18.03
N LYS A 1032 8.04 -9.23 18.50
CA LYS A 1032 8.01 -10.48 19.26
C LYS A 1032 7.21 -11.55 18.52
N THR A 1033 7.86 -12.66 18.14
CA THR A 1033 7.22 -13.77 17.42
C THR A 1033 7.32 -15.09 18.19
N ILE A 1034 6.29 -15.93 18.05
CA ILE A 1034 6.24 -17.28 18.62
C ILE A 1034 5.98 -18.24 17.47
N SER A 1035 6.93 -19.11 17.17
CA SER A 1035 6.79 -20.11 16.11
C SER A 1035 6.92 -21.52 16.66
N GLY A 1036 6.44 -22.50 15.90
CA GLY A 1036 6.42 -23.85 16.42
C GLY A 1036 5.85 -24.87 15.49
N ARG A 1037 5.74 -26.09 16.01
CA ARG A 1037 5.13 -27.22 15.32
C ARG A 1037 4.28 -28.05 16.27
N VAL A 1038 3.16 -28.55 15.77
CA VAL A 1038 2.29 -29.52 16.45
C VAL A 1038 2.45 -30.88 15.80
N VAL A 1039 2.83 -31.87 16.60
CA VAL A 1039 3.01 -33.26 16.15
C VAL A 1039 2.32 -34.24 17.10
N ASP A 1040 2.04 -35.45 16.64
CA ASP A 1040 1.60 -36.54 17.51
C ASP A 1040 2.76 -37.28 18.20
N SER A 1041 2.44 -38.26 19.04
CA SER A 1041 3.44 -39.12 19.71
C SER A 1041 4.34 -39.96 18.77
N ASN A 1042 3.97 -40.11 17.50
CA ASN A 1042 4.74 -40.80 16.46
C ASN A 1042 5.50 -39.82 15.54
N ASN A 1043 5.47 -38.53 15.86
CA ASN A 1043 6.05 -37.44 15.08
C ASN A 1043 5.36 -37.22 13.70
N THR A 1044 4.09 -37.61 13.61
CA THR A 1044 3.18 -37.28 12.51
C THR A 1044 2.69 -35.83 12.68
N LEU A 1045 2.57 -35.12 11.56
CA LEU A 1045 2.23 -33.70 11.51
C LEU A 1045 0.73 -33.52 11.74
N ILE A 1046 0.36 -32.51 12.52
CA ILE A 1046 -1.03 -32.16 12.79
C ILE A 1046 -1.35 -30.86 12.06
N SER A 1047 -2.19 -30.94 11.02
CA SER A 1047 -2.74 -29.78 10.31
C SER A 1047 -4.06 -29.33 10.95
N GLY A 1048 -4.39 -28.04 10.86
CA GLY A 1048 -5.63 -27.45 11.37
C GLY A 1048 -5.80 -27.43 12.88
N ALA A 1049 -4.75 -27.63 13.69
CA ALA A 1049 -4.79 -27.42 15.13
C ALA A 1049 -4.78 -25.93 15.46
N GLU A 1050 -5.65 -25.48 16.36
CA GLU A 1050 -5.69 -24.09 16.82
C GLU A 1050 -4.67 -23.89 17.95
N VAL A 1051 -3.67 -23.05 17.74
CA VAL A 1051 -2.69 -22.68 18.76
C VAL A 1051 -3.04 -21.31 19.30
N VAL A 1052 -3.14 -21.17 20.62
CA VAL A 1052 -3.58 -19.93 21.26
C VAL A 1052 -2.64 -19.51 22.38
N ALA A 1053 -2.22 -18.25 22.38
CA ALA A 1053 -1.41 -17.62 23.41
C ALA A 1053 -2.17 -16.46 24.07
N TRP A 1054 -2.06 -16.32 25.40
CA TRP A 1054 -2.72 -15.29 26.20
C TRP A 1054 -1.71 -14.58 27.10
N ARG A 1055 -1.89 -13.28 27.30
CA ARG A 1055 -1.06 -12.48 28.19
C ARG A 1055 -1.48 -12.70 29.65
N GLU A 1056 -0.52 -12.97 30.55
CA GLU A 1056 -0.83 -13.17 31.97
C GLU A 1056 -1.12 -11.86 32.73
N GLU A 1057 -0.71 -10.73 32.19
CA GLU A 1057 -0.64 -9.44 32.92
C GLU A 1057 -1.74 -8.44 32.55
N GLY A 1058 -2.68 -8.81 31.67
CA GLY A 1058 -3.75 -7.93 31.21
C GLY A 1058 -4.52 -8.51 30.04
N GLU A 1059 -5.12 -7.64 29.23
CA GLU A 1059 -5.82 -8.01 28.01
C GLU A 1059 -4.82 -8.33 26.88
N GLY A 1060 -5.18 -9.33 26.07
CA GLY A 1060 -4.44 -9.72 24.88
C GLY A 1060 -4.23 -11.21 24.72
N TRP A 1061 -4.52 -11.68 23.52
CA TRP A 1061 -4.30 -13.05 23.09
C TRP A 1061 -3.93 -13.08 21.61
N SER A 1062 -3.47 -14.22 21.12
CA SER A 1062 -3.05 -14.42 19.74
C SER A 1062 -3.29 -15.87 19.36
N SER A 1063 -3.84 -16.12 18.17
CA SER A 1063 -4.08 -17.49 17.69
C SER A 1063 -3.76 -17.69 16.22
N ALA A 1064 -3.45 -18.93 15.88
CA ALA A 1064 -3.22 -19.38 14.51
C ALA A 1064 -3.57 -20.86 14.39
N PHE A 1065 -4.03 -21.26 13.20
CA PHE A 1065 -4.15 -22.67 12.86
C PHE A 1065 -2.82 -23.18 12.28
N THR A 1066 -2.46 -24.41 12.60
CA THR A 1066 -1.28 -25.05 12.01
C THR A 1066 -1.49 -25.33 10.52
N GLY A 1067 -0.48 -25.05 9.70
CA GLY A 1067 -0.47 -25.44 8.28
C GLY A 1067 -0.36 -26.95 8.07
N ASP A 1068 -0.34 -27.38 6.80
CA ASP A 1068 -0.28 -28.81 6.42
C ASP A 1068 1.00 -29.52 6.85
N ASP A 1069 2.06 -28.75 7.05
CA ASP A 1069 3.31 -29.24 7.62
C ASP A 1069 3.32 -29.24 9.16
N GLY A 1070 2.20 -28.90 9.79
CA GLY A 1070 1.99 -28.79 11.23
C GLY A 1070 2.66 -27.60 11.89
N THR A 1071 3.20 -26.65 11.12
CA THR A 1071 3.83 -25.45 11.66
C THR A 1071 2.82 -24.36 11.98
N TYR A 1072 3.15 -23.50 12.93
CA TYR A 1072 2.36 -22.32 13.27
C TYR A 1072 3.29 -21.14 13.58
N GLU A 1073 2.75 -19.93 13.41
CA GLU A 1073 3.38 -18.68 13.81
C GLU A 1073 2.34 -17.77 14.45
N LEU A 1074 2.71 -17.17 15.58
CA LEU A 1074 1.89 -16.24 16.35
C LEU A 1074 2.68 -14.96 16.61
N THR A 1075 1.93 -13.87 16.64
CA THR A 1075 2.37 -12.56 17.03
C THR A 1075 2.20 -12.35 18.53
N GLY A 1076 3.19 -11.79 19.21
CA GLY A 1076 3.10 -11.43 20.63
C GLY A 1076 3.59 -10.01 20.90
N GLY A 1077 3.46 -9.60 22.16
CA GLY A 1077 3.93 -8.31 22.67
C GLY A 1077 4.81 -8.48 23.91
N PRO A 1078 5.41 -7.41 24.44
CA PRO A 1078 6.18 -7.46 25.67
C PRO A 1078 5.41 -8.04 26.87
N GLY A 1079 6.09 -8.74 27.77
CA GLY A 1079 5.50 -9.27 29.01
C GLY A 1079 5.38 -10.80 29.05
N LYS A 1080 4.53 -11.31 29.94
CA LYS A 1080 4.37 -12.75 30.20
C LYS A 1080 3.21 -13.36 29.41
N TRP A 1081 3.45 -14.53 28.84
CA TRP A 1081 2.52 -15.24 27.96
C TRP A 1081 2.36 -16.70 28.37
N GLU A 1082 1.15 -17.20 28.20
CA GLU A 1082 0.78 -18.61 28.33
C GLU A 1082 0.25 -19.11 26.98
N ILE A 1083 0.73 -20.25 26.46
CA ILE A 1083 0.37 -20.79 25.14
C ILE A 1083 -0.08 -22.25 25.22
N THR A 1084 -1.11 -22.61 24.45
CA THR A 1084 -1.72 -23.94 24.41
C THR A 1084 -2.23 -24.30 23.02
N VAL A 1085 -2.61 -25.57 22.82
CA VAL A 1085 -3.24 -26.07 21.59
C VAL A 1085 -4.66 -26.54 21.89
N TYR A 1086 -5.60 -26.14 21.04
CA TYR A 1086 -6.98 -26.63 21.00
C TYR A 1086 -7.28 -27.38 19.72
N ARG A 1087 -8.30 -28.23 19.80
CA ARG A 1087 -8.91 -28.84 18.63
C ARG A 1087 -9.72 -27.76 17.87
N PRO A 1088 -9.72 -27.78 16.54
CA PRO A 1088 -10.60 -26.92 15.74
C PRO A 1088 -12.07 -27.10 16.13
N TYR A 1089 -12.82 -26.00 16.09
CA TYR A 1089 -14.27 -26.02 16.32
C TYR A 1089 -14.96 -26.82 15.20
N ASP A 1090 -15.97 -27.62 15.56
CA ASP A 1090 -16.78 -28.46 14.65
C ASP A 1090 -16.07 -29.52 13.78
N THR A 1091 -14.74 -29.63 13.82
CA THR A 1091 -14.00 -30.69 13.14
C THR A 1091 -13.73 -31.87 14.07
N LYS A 1092 -14.07 -33.07 13.61
CA LYS A 1092 -13.81 -34.29 14.38
C LYS A 1092 -12.35 -34.72 14.21
N VAL A 1093 -11.55 -34.47 15.24
CA VAL A 1093 -10.14 -34.91 15.32
C VAL A 1093 -9.96 -36.17 16.18
N ASP A 1094 -8.89 -36.92 15.92
CA ASP A 1094 -8.49 -38.13 16.66
C ASP A 1094 -7.32 -37.89 17.62
N TRP A 1095 -7.01 -36.62 17.93
CA TRP A 1095 -5.95 -36.23 18.85
C TRP A 1095 -6.45 -35.26 19.93
N VAL A 1096 -5.71 -35.16 21.04
CA VAL A 1096 -5.97 -34.22 22.13
C VAL A 1096 -4.66 -33.70 22.73
N TYR A 1097 -4.63 -32.42 23.08
CA TYR A 1097 -3.58 -31.86 23.92
C TYR A 1097 -3.99 -31.97 25.39
N ASP A 1098 -3.25 -32.77 26.18
CA ASP A 1098 -3.57 -33.08 27.58
C ASP A 1098 -2.53 -32.56 28.58
N ASN A 1099 -1.58 -31.76 28.11
CA ASN A 1099 -0.59 -31.09 28.95
C ASN A 1099 -1.06 -29.72 29.45
N ALA A 1100 -0.39 -29.20 30.47
CA ALA A 1100 -0.61 -27.83 30.91
C ALA A 1100 -0.06 -26.84 29.87
N PRO A 1101 -0.67 -25.67 29.70
CA PRO A 1101 -0.14 -24.62 28.84
C PRO A 1101 1.31 -24.25 29.17
N GLU A 1102 2.10 -23.94 28.14
CA GLU A 1102 3.48 -23.48 28.32
C GLU A 1102 3.54 -22.00 28.64
N ARG A 1103 4.53 -21.57 29.43
CA ARG A 1103 4.67 -20.17 29.86
C ARG A 1103 6.05 -19.62 29.51
N PHE A 1104 6.09 -18.39 29.02
CA PHE A 1104 7.31 -17.69 28.66
C PHE A 1104 7.15 -16.18 28.81
N SER A 1105 8.23 -15.42 28.61
CA SER A 1105 8.20 -13.96 28.66
C SER A 1105 9.08 -13.34 27.60
N PHE A 1106 8.62 -12.23 27.04
CA PHE A 1106 9.42 -11.30 26.24
C PHE A 1106 9.94 -10.15 27.13
N LYS A 1107 11.03 -9.52 26.72
CA LYS A 1107 11.53 -8.31 27.39
C LYS A 1107 10.52 -7.18 27.26
N GLN A 1108 10.54 -6.29 28.24
CA GLN A 1108 9.71 -5.09 28.28
C GLN A 1108 10.35 -3.95 27.48
N ASP A 1109 10.63 -4.23 26.20
CA ASP A 1109 11.25 -3.31 25.24
C ASP A 1109 10.83 -3.67 23.80
N GLU A 1110 11.21 -2.81 22.84
CA GLU A 1110 10.89 -2.96 21.41
C GLU A 1110 11.85 -3.89 20.64
N SER A 1111 12.81 -4.53 21.31
CA SER A 1111 13.84 -5.34 20.63
C SER A 1111 13.24 -6.57 19.93
N LYS A 1112 13.78 -6.95 18.76
CA LYS A 1112 13.32 -8.18 18.08
C LYS A 1112 13.61 -9.43 18.92
N GLU A 1113 12.62 -10.27 19.18
CA GLU A 1113 12.74 -11.55 19.90
C GLU A 1113 11.84 -12.62 19.28
N SER A 1114 12.37 -13.83 19.09
CA SER A 1114 11.58 -14.99 18.67
C SER A 1114 11.64 -16.11 19.70
N LYS A 1115 10.52 -16.80 19.92
CA LYS A 1115 10.43 -18.02 20.73
C LYS A 1115 9.97 -19.17 19.87
N THR A 1116 10.63 -20.31 19.99
CA THR A 1116 10.17 -21.55 19.37
C THR A 1116 9.58 -22.46 20.42
N ILE A 1117 8.30 -22.82 20.27
CA ILE A 1117 7.55 -23.69 21.19
C ILE A 1117 6.97 -24.83 20.35
N ASN A 1118 7.15 -26.08 20.76
CA ASN A 1118 6.62 -27.22 20.01
C ASN A 1118 5.67 -28.01 20.89
N PHE A 1119 4.56 -28.46 20.31
CA PHE A 1119 3.56 -29.22 21.01
C PHE A 1119 3.53 -30.68 20.53
N THR A 1120 3.33 -31.58 21.48
CA THR A 1120 3.02 -32.98 21.18
C THR A 1120 1.62 -33.30 21.69
N VAL A 1121 0.75 -33.75 20.78
CA VAL A 1121 -0.61 -34.18 21.09
C VAL A 1121 -0.70 -35.70 21.21
N SER A 1122 -1.63 -36.17 22.04
CA SER A 1122 -1.90 -37.58 22.26
C SER A 1122 -2.97 -38.06 21.28
N THR A 1123 -2.70 -39.15 20.54
CA THR A 1123 -3.73 -39.78 19.70
C THR A 1123 -4.73 -40.54 20.56
N LEU A 1124 -6.01 -40.32 20.30
CA LEU A 1124 -7.12 -41.03 20.91
C LEU A 1124 -7.23 -42.38 20.20
N GLY A 1125 -6.73 -43.44 20.85
CA GLY A 1125 -6.90 -44.80 20.36
C GLY A 1125 -8.38 -45.12 20.12
N LEU A 1126 -8.72 -45.46 18.88
CA LEU A 1126 -10.05 -45.92 18.46
C LEU A 1126 -10.56 -47.11 19.29
#